data_AF-A0A8X8WIS6-F1
#
_entry.id   AF-A0A8X8WIS6-F1
#
_cell.length_a   1.000
_cell.length_b   1.000
_cell.length_c   1.000
_cell.angle_alpha   90.00
_cell.angle_beta   90.00
_cell.angle_gamma   90.00
#
_symmetry.space_group_name_H-M   'P 1'
#
loop_
_entity.id
_entity.type
_entity.pdbx_description
1 polymer ?
#
loop_
_entity_poly.entity_id
_entity_poly.type
_entity_poly.pdbx_seq_one_letter_code
_entity_poly.pdbx_strand_id
1 'polypeptide(L)'
;MAKTTNESDHVWNQTFQILCAHPPQTTITLTLKRKCSVLGKIDIPAHNLLGESSLINGFFPLSKQNGEQKKKLKLQFIVWFKPAEDEKTWEKALKNDRYQGLKNTSFPMRSNCGVTLYQDAHHHPSFHPPSNGRPRRLWEDVYNAIDGAKHLIYIAGWSFNPRMALVRDPETDVPHARGVKLGELLKRKAEEGVAVRVLLWDDETSLPLIKNKGVMKTHDEDAFSYFKHTKVVCRLCPRLHDKFPSAFAHHQKAITVDSHVDHSSRSREIMSFLGGLDLCDGRYDTEEHSLFKTLNMESHCYDFYQTSLQGASLHKGGPREPWHDVHACVVGQAARDVLENFEQRWTKQCDPSLLVPVSSIQELCQQPNPERSWNVQVFRSIDHVSASPLPKSLPIERSIHEAYVEAIRRADRFIYIENQYFIGGCHMWEENKHCGCGNLIPIEIALKVASKIKARERFSAYIVIPMWPEGVPESETVQDILHWTRETMKMMYKFIAEAIQESGEDGHPRDYLNFFCLANREIEVKGEFIPPYNPHPQTQYWSAQKHRRFMVYVHSKLMIVDDTYLLIGSANVNQRSMDGKRDTEIAIGCYQNQPKNGENSIINGGVRAFRLSLWYEHTGRDEEVYNEPHSLECVKTILSIGDKMWKIYSQDEVQDMGGVHLVTYPINVTDKGCVEDLAEIDGHFPDTKTPVGGKRSSVVSKRHPSFSPLRRRLKPSITTKMKTLMEYKMLADLRLLLITFLCIPIGFLFGSFLREMHEVQKDTFYSPFDLSYSSYADDYDSRNMSKIYIASNPCKEAALSQGMPSDFSLQVDIGNETAKRPRYLLALAVGIQQKDIVNKIVSKFNEDFAIMLFHYDGKTSEWDQFEWSQRAIHTTGLKQTK
;
A
#
# COMPACT_ATOMS: atom_id res chain seq x y z
N MET A 1 13.03 -26.99 -19.60
CA MET A 1 13.92 -26.80 -20.76
C MET A 1 13.19 -27.29 -22.00
N ALA A 2 12.84 -26.42 -22.95
CA ALA A 2 12.22 -26.84 -24.21
C ALA A 2 13.34 -27.13 -25.23
N LYS A 3 13.31 -28.33 -25.83
CA LYS A 3 14.06 -28.65 -27.04
C LYS A 3 13.68 -27.61 -28.10
N THR A 4 14.67 -26.92 -28.67
CA THR A 4 14.48 -25.99 -29.77
C THR A 4 14.07 -26.77 -31.02
N THR A 5 12.78 -26.87 -31.27
CA THR A 5 12.23 -27.17 -32.59
C THR A 5 12.49 -25.96 -33.51
N ASN A 6 12.88 -26.23 -34.75
CA ASN A 6 12.92 -25.21 -35.80
C ASN A 6 11.48 -24.89 -36.23
N GLU A 7 10.72 -24.18 -35.39
CA GLU A 7 9.40 -23.67 -35.78
C GLU A 7 9.59 -22.50 -36.77
N SER A 8 9.18 -22.68 -38.02
CA SER A 8 9.23 -21.65 -39.07
C SER A 8 8.09 -20.63 -38.98
N ASP A 9 6.98 -20.98 -38.31
CA ASP A 9 5.72 -20.22 -38.35
C ASP A 9 5.02 -20.23 -36.99
N HIS A 10 5.52 -19.41 -36.05
CA HIS A 10 4.94 -19.31 -34.72
C HIS A 10 3.73 -18.37 -34.72
N VAL A 11 2.57 -18.85 -34.26
CA VAL A 11 1.30 -18.09 -34.22
C VAL A 11 0.92 -17.84 -32.76
N TRP A 12 0.87 -16.56 -32.36
CA TRP A 12 0.40 -16.17 -31.01
C TRP A 12 -1.12 -16.06 -30.92
N ASN A 13 -1.78 -15.60 -31.99
CA ASN A 13 -3.21 -15.29 -32.04
C ASN A 13 -3.71 -14.48 -30.82
N GLN A 14 -3.00 -13.40 -30.49
CA GLN A 14 -3.29 -12.53 -29.34
C GLN A 14 -3.86 -11.20 -29.81
N THR A 15 -4.92 -10.75 -29.13
CA THR A 15 -5.51 -9.42 -29.31
C THR A 15 -5.25 -8.60 -28.05
N PHE A 16 -4.86 -7.34 -28.23
CA PHE A 16 -4.57 -6.42 -27.14
C PHE A 16 -5.40 -5.15 -27.29
N GLN A 17 -5.97 -4.69 -26.18
CA GLN A 17 -6.47 -3.33 -26.05
C GLN A 17 -5.42 -2.54 -25.27
N ILE A 18 -4.78 -1.58 -25.94
CA ILE A 18 -3.71 -0.77 -25.33
C ILE A 18 -4.25 0.65 -25.18
N LEU A 19 -4.45 1.06 -23.92
CA LEU A 19 -4.71 2.45 -23.59
C LEU A 19 -3.43 3.26 -23.79
N CYS A 20 -3.55 4.41 -24.44
CA CYS A 20 -2.43 5.28 -24.75
C CYS A 20 -2.80 6.76 -24.62
N ALA A 21 -1.83 7.55 -24.16
CA ALA A 21 -1.87 9.00 -24.07
C ALA A 21 -0.46 9.53 -24.40
N HIS A 22 -0.11 9.52 -25.68
CA HIS A 22 1.21 9.88 -26.20
C HIS A 22 1.09 10.90 -27.34
N PRO A 23 2.10 11.76 -27.56
CA PRO A 23 2.09 12.71 -28.67
C PRO A 23 1.98 12.03 -30.05
N PRO A 24 1.33 12.67 -31.05
CA PRO A 24 1.22 12.16 -32.42
C PRO A 24 2.55 11.83 -33.11
N GLN A 25 3.64 12.47 -32.70
CA GLN A 25 4.99 12.27 -33.23
C GLN A 25 5.67 11.00 -32.67
N THR A 26 5.02 10.28 -31.76
CA THR A 26 5.54 9.05 -31.16
C THR A 26 5.60 7.92 -32.18
N THR A 27 6.56 7.01 -32.01
CA THR A 27 6.66 5.77 -32.80
C THR A 27 6.19 4.58 -31.97
N ILE A 28 5.28 3.79 -32.52
CA ILE A 28 4.89 2.49 -31.98
C ILE A 28 5.90 1.46 -32.46
N THR A 29 6.66 0.87 -31.52
CA THR A 29 7.67 -0.14 -31.85
C THR A 29 7.22 -1.53 -31.41
N LEU A 30 6.97 -2.41 -32.37
CA LEU A 30 6.75 -3.84 -32.16
C LEU A 30 8.10 -4.55 -32.15
N THR A 31 8.49 -5.18 -31.04
CA THR A 31 9.78 -5.87 -30.90
C THR A 31 9.58 -7.38 -30.77
N LEU A 32 10.08 -8.14 -31.74
CA LEU A 32 10.16 -9.59 -31.63
C LEU A 32 11.45 -9.98 -30.89
N LYS A 33 11.31 -10.71 -29.77
CA LYS A 33 12.44 -11.12 -28.92
C LYS A 33 12.34 -12.59 -28.49
N ARG A 34 13.51 -13.23 -28.33
CA ARG A 34 13.71 -14.45 -27.53
C ARG A 34 14.17 -14.06 -26.13
N LYS A 35 14.24 -15.02 -25.22
CA LYS A 35 14.65 -14.81 -23.81
C LYS A 35 15.93 -13.98 -23.66
N CYS A 36 16.92 -14.17 -24.55
CA CYS A 36 18.22 -13.50 -24.47
C CYS A 36 18.58 -12.65 -25.70
N SER A 37 17.68 -12.44 -26.67
CA SER A 37 18.02 -11.69 -27.89
C SER A 37 16.81 -11.05 -28.56
N VAL A 38 17.03 -9.87 -29.16
CA VAL A 38 16.04 -9.22 -30.03
C VAL A 38 16.22 -9.75 -31.45
N LEU A 39 15.16 -10.33 -32.01
CA LEU A 39 15.17 -10.88 -33.37
C LEU A 39 14.99 -9.78 -34.42
N GLY A 40 14.21 -8.75 -34.11
CA GLY A 40 14.04 -7.56 -34.93
C GLY A 40 12.89 -6.69 -34.43
N LYS A 41 12.67 -5.55 -35.11
CA LYS A 41 11.65 -4.56 -34.75
C LYS A 41 10.83 -4.13 -35.97
N ILE A 42 9.64 -3.58 -35.72
CA ILE A 42 8.83 -2.84 -36.68
C ILE A 42 8.45 -1.54 -36.01
N ASP A 43 8.72 -0.43 -36.69
CA ASP A 43 8.45 0.92 -36.22
C ASP A 43 7.31 1.51 -37.04
N ILE A 44 6.25 1.94 -36.36
CA ILE A 44 5.05 2.52 -36.96
C ILE A 44 4.92 3.94 -36.41
N PRO A 45 5.10 4.98 -37.23
CA PRO A 45 4.81 6.35 -36.82
C PRO A 45 3.34 6.48 -36.41
N ALA A 46 3.05 7.02 -35.22
CA ALA A 46 1.69 7.03 -34.68
C ALA A 46 0.72 7.87 -35.55
N HIS A 47 1.20 8.92 -36.22
CA HIS A 47 0.39 9.71 -37.15
C HIS A 47 -0.23 8.89 -38.30
N ASN A 48 0.34 7.74 -38.64
CA ASN A 48 -0.24 6.83 -39.64
C ASN A 48 -1.55 6.17 -39.16
N LEU A 49 -1.85 6.23 -37.87
CA LEU A 49 -3.04 5.65 -37.24
C LEU A 49 -4.11 6.70 -36.85
N LEU A 50 -3.93 7.97 -37.20
CA LEU A 50 -4.85 9.04 -36.78
C LEU A 50 -5.99 9.32 -37.78
N GLY A 51 -6.01 8.68 -38.95
CA GLY A 51 -7.09 8.84 -39.94
C GLY A 51 -8.28 7.90 -39.67
N GLU A 52 -9.50 8.32 -40.02
CA GLU A 52 -10.80 7.64 -39.73
C GLU A 52 -10.89 6.17 -40.18
N SER A 53 -10.01 5.72 -41.08
CA SER A 53 -9.97 4.34 -41.61
C SER A 53 -8.56 3.72 -41.60
N SER A 54 -7.68 4.20 -40.71
CA SER A 54 -6.28 3.77 -40.64
C SER A 54 -6.09 2.40 -39.97
N LEU A 55 -6.44 1.35 -40.73
CA LEU A 55 -6.17 -0.04 -40.39
C LEU A 55 -4.83 -0.46 -40.99
N ILE A 56 -3.86 -0.79 -40.14
CA ILE A 56 -2.63 -1.47 -40.57
C ILE A 56 -2.86 -2.97 -40.43
N ASN A 57 -2.94 -3.68 -41.56
CA ASN A 57 -3.13 -5.13 -41.62
C ASN A 57 -2.19 -5.72 -42.67
N GLY A 58 -1.34 -6.67 -42.28
CA GLY A 58 -0.51 -7.39 -43.23
C GLY A 58 0.72 -8.05 -42.61
N PHE A 59 1.62 -8.48 -43.50
CA PHE A 59 2.91 -9.06 -43.14
C PHE A 59 4.03 -8.03 -43.32
N PHE A 60 4.69 -7.68 -42.22
CA PHE A 60 5.73 -6.65 -42.22
C PHE A 60 7.11 -7.26 -41.94
N PRO A 61 8.14 -6.96 -42.74
CA PRO A 61 9.49 -7.46 -42.49
C PRO A 61 10.09 -6.81 -41.23
N LEU A 62 10.82 -7.60 -40.44
CA LEU A 62 11.53 -7.09 -39.28
C LEU A 62 12.81 -6.33 -39.69
N SER A 63 13.09 -5.21 -39.03
CA SER A 63 14.37 -4.50 -39.14
C SER A 63 15.37 -4.95 -38.05
N LYS A 64 16.66 -4.95 -38.39
CA LYS A 64 17.78 -5.05 -37.43
C LYS A 64 17.95 -3.73 -36.68
N GLN A 65 18.74 -3.73 -35.59
CA GLN A 65 19.08 -2.50 -34.86
C GLN A 65 19.83 -1.44 -35.71
N ASN A 66 20.45 -1.82 -36.82
CA ASN A 66 21.11 -0.93 -37.78
C ASN A 66 20.21 -0.50 -38.96
N GLY A 67 18.91 -0.83 -38.93
CA GLY A 67 17.95 -0.47 -39.98
C GLY A 67 17.86 -1.46 -41.15
N GLU A 68 18.77 -2.44 -41.26
CA GLU A 68 18.70 -3.45 -42.33
C GLU A 68 17.48 -4.38 -42.18
N GLN A 69 16.71 -4.55 -43.25
CA GLN A 69 15.56 -5.44 -43.25
C GLN A 69 15.97 -6.92 -43.31
N LYS A 70 15.44 -7.74 -42.39
CA LYS A 70 15.50 -9.20 -42.45
C LYS A 70 14.36 -9.72 -43.32
N LYS A 71 14.56 -9.78 -44.64
CA LYS A 71 13.53 -10.23 -45.61
C LYS A 71 12.90 -11.61 -45.31
N LYS A 72 13.61 -12.48 -44.57
CA LYS A 72 13.15 -13.83 -44.16
C LYS A 72 12.33 -13.88 -42.86
N LEU A 73 12.30 -12.81 -42.06
CA LEU A 73 11.52 -12.77 -40.82
C LEU A 73 10.46 -11.67 -40.94
N LYS A 74 9.19 -12.08 -40.93
CA LYS A 74 8.04 -11.19 -41.01
C LYS A 74 7.16 -11.38 -39.78
N LEU A 75 6.44 -10.33 -39.39
CA LEU A 75 5.40 -10.38 -38.37
C LEU A 75 4.07 -10.03 -39.02
N GLN A 76 3.06 -10.85 -38.79
CA GLN A 76 1.67 -10.55 -39.15
C GLN A 76 0.95 -9.93 -37.96
N PHE A 77 0.31 -8.79 -38.15
CA PHE A 77 -0.53 -8.16 -37.14
C PHE A 77 -1.59 -7.27 -37.78
N ILE A 78 -2.60 -6.95 -36.97
CA ILE A 78 -3.62 -5.94 -37.26
C ILE A 78 -3.56 -4.90 -36.14
N VAL A 79 -3.48 -3.62 -36.50
CA VAL A 79 -3.58 -2.51 -35.54
C VAL A 79 -4.42 -1.39 -36.13
N TRP A 80 -5.27 -0.83 -35.29
CA TRP A 80 -6.10 0.34 -35.55
C TRP A 80 -6.16 1.14 -34.25
N PHE A 81 -6.53 2.41 -34.35
CA PHE A 81 -6.61 3.32 -33.21
C PHE A 81 -8.04 3.83 -33.06
N LYS A 82 -8.52 3.88 -31.81
CA LYS A 82 -9.79 4.50 -31.45
C LYS A 82 -9.50 5.80 -30.69
N PRO A 83 -9.84 6.97 -31.23
CA PRO A 83 -9.82 8.23 -30.49
C PRO A 83 -10.60 8.15 -29.19
N ALA A 84 -10.10 8.81 -28.14
CA ALA A 84 -10.81 8.87 -26.86
C ALA A 84 -12.10 9.70 -26.94
N GLU A 85 -12.16 10.66 -27.87
CA GLU A 85 -13.32 11.52 -28.16
C GLU A 85 -14.54 10.73 -28.67
N ASP A 86 -14.32 9.55 -29.23
CA ASP A 86 -15.39 8.64 -29.66
C ASP A 86 -16.07 7.92 -28.47
N GLU A 87 -15.52 8.04 -27.26
CA GLU A 87 -16.18 7.51 -26.07
C GLU A 87 -17.41 8.36 -25.71
N LYS A 88 -18.56 7.69 -25.62
CA LYS A 88 -19.80 8.32 -25.17
C LYS A 88 -19.67 8.78 -23.73
N THR A 89 -20.15 9.99 -23.43
CA THR A 89 -20.25 10.51 -22.06
C THR A 89 -21.05 9.58 -21.16
N TRP A 90 -20.85 9.66 -19.83
CA TRP A 90 -21.61 8.82 -18.90
C TRP A 90 -23.12 8.97 -19.07
N GLU A 91 -23.63 10.20 -19.17
CA GLU A 91 -25.06 10.43 -19.41
C GLU A 91 -25.56 9.67 -20.67
N LYS A 92 -24.81 9.74 -21.78
CA LYS A 92 -25.17 9.06 -23.04
C LYS A 92 -24.97 7.54 -22.96
N ALA A 93 -23.97 7.07 -22.23
CA ALA A 93 -23.64 5.65 -22.09
C ALA A 93 -24.67 4.93 -21.22
N LEU A 94 -25.13 5.58 -20.15
CA LEU A 94 -26.09 5.03 -19.20
C LEU A 94 -27.54 5.16 -19.70
N LYS A 95 -27.82 6.03 -20.69
CA LYS A 95 -29.14 6.15 -21.32
C LYS A 95 -29.57 4.83 -22.01
N ASN A 96 -30.75 4.33 -21.66
CA ASN A 96 -31.36 3.08 -22.14
C ASN A 96 -30.65 1.77 -21.71
N ASP A 97 -29.97 1.76 -20.55
CA ASP A 97 -29.34 0.56 -19.97
C ASP A 97 -28.36 -0.16 -20.91
N ARG A 98 -27.71 0.58 -21.81
CA ARG A 98 -26.82 0.00 -22.84
C ARG A 98 -25.36 -0.14 -22.40
N TYR A 99 -24.95 0.50 -21.32
CA TYR A 99 -23.61 0.29 -20.77
C TYR A 99 -23.50 -1.15 -20.23
N GLN A 100 -22.47 -1.88 -20.64
CA GLN A 100 -22.29 -3.31 -20.31
C GLN A 100 -21.09 -3.54 -19.37
N GLY A 101 -20.56 -2.47 -18.78
CA GLY A 101 -19.29 -2.51 -18.06
C GLY A 101 -18.06 -2.56 -18.97
N LEU A 102 -16.90 -2.48 -18.33
CA LEU A 102 -15.61 -2.72 -18.96
C LEU A 102 -15.53 -4.19 -19.40
N LYS A 103 -15.08 -4.43 -20.63
CA LYS A 103 -14.91 -5.78 -21.20
C LYS A 103 -13.52 -6.33 -20.88
N ASN A 104 -13.34 -7.64 -21.05
CA ASN A 104 -12.07 -8.34 -20.83
C ASN A 104 -11.51 -8.20 -19.39
N THR A 105 -12.41 -8.16 -18.41
CA THR A 105 -12.10 -8.20 -16.98
C THR A 105 -12.49 -9.56 -16.38
N SER A 106 -12.02 -9.88 -15.18
CA SER A 106 -12.41 -11.13 -14.52
C SER A 106 -13.89 -11.17 -14.15
N PHE A 107 -14.45 -10.01 -13.77
CA PHE A 107 -15.82 -9.90 -13.29
C PHE A 107 -16.67 -9.00 -14.20
N PRO A 108 -17.84 -9.47 -14.66
CA PRO A 108 -18.74 -8.66 -15.48
C PRO A 108 -19.46 -7.62 -14.61
N MET A 109 -20.10 -6.64 -15.26
CA MET A 109 -21.03 -5.75 -14.58
C MET A 109 -22.25 -6.55 -14.09
N ARG A 110 -22.66 -6.29 -12.85
CA ARG A 110 -23.81 -6.91 -12.19
C ARG A 110 -24.88 -5.85 -11.95
N SER A 111 -26.10 -6.10 -12.43
CA SER A 111 -27.27 -5.29 -12.10
C SER A 111 -27.95 -5.78 -10.82
N ASN A 112 -28.95 -5.03 -10.34
CA ASN A 112 -29.75 -5.40 -9.16
C ASN A 112 -28.90 -5.61 -7.89
N CYS A 113 -27.87 -4.77 -7.72
CA CYS A 113 -27.04 -4.74 -6.52
C CYS A 113 -27.54 -3.67 -5.54
N GLY A 114 -27.20 -3.85 -4.26
CA GLY A 114 -27.30 -2.80 -3.26
C GLY A 114 -25.90 -2.30 -2.95
N VAL A 115 -25.75 -0.98 -2.78
CA VAL A 115 -24.49 -0.35 -2.38
C VAL A 115 -24.78 0.62 -1.24
N THR A 116 -24.05 0.46 -0.14
CA THR A 116 -23.96 1.44 0.94
C THR A 116 -22.58 2.06 0.89
N LEU A 117 -22.52 3.40 0.82
CA LEU A 117 -21.27 4.16 0.83
C LEU A 117 -21.02 4.67 2.24
N TYR A 118 -19.78 4.54 2.69
CA TYR A 118 -19.33 4.96 4.00
C TYR A 118 -18.25 6.03 3.84
N GLN A 119 -18.46 7.12 4.56
CA GLN A 119 -17.48 8.15 4.84
C GLN A 119 -16.94 7.81 6.22
N ASP A 120 -15.63 7.68 6.36
CA ASP A 120 -14.95 7.25 7.57
C ASP A 120 -15.42 5.90 8.16
N ALA A 121 -14.92 5.60 9.36
CA ALA A 121 -15.29 4.42 10.12
C ALA A 121 -16.61 4.60 10.90
N HIS A 122 -16.92 5.83 11.31
CA HIS A 122 -18.05 6.18 12.18
C HIS A 122 -18.47 7.65 12.01
N HIS A 123 -19.62 8.03 12.58
CA HIS A 123 -20.09 9.42 12.61
C HIS A 123 -20.78 9.80 13.92
N HIS A 124 -20.63 11.05 14.34
CA HIS A 124 -21.36 11.56 15.50
C HIS A 124 -22.88 11.60 15.20
N PRO A 125 -23.76 11.31 16.17
CA PRO A 125 -25.22 11.34 15.96
C PRO A 125 -25.76 12.68 15.45
N SER A 126 -25.04 13.79 15.69
CA SER A 126 -25.40 15.13 15.22
C SER A 126 -24.94 15.44 13.80
N PHE A 127 -24.14 14.58 13.16
CA PHE A 127 -23.72 14.78 11.77
C PHE A 127 -24.89 14.50 10.81
N HIS A 128 -25.38 15.58 10.20
CA HIS A 128 -26.52 15.54 9.29
C HIS A 128 -26.17 16.32 8.02
N PRO A 129 -25.44 15.71 7.07
CA PRO A 129 -25.19 16.32 5.79
C PRO A 129 -26.50 16.59 5.04
N PRO A 130 -26.53 17.62 4.19
CA PRO A 130 -27.69 17.92 3.37
C PRO A 130 -28.01 16.75 2.44
N SER A 131 -29.30 16.54 2.17
CA SER A 131 -29.83 15.73 1.07
C SER A 131 -29.84 14.19 1.16
N ASN A 132 -29.44 13.51 2.25
CA ASN A 132 -29.51 12.03 2.22
C ASN A 132 -29.68 11.24 3.54
N GLY A 133 -30.47 11.75 4.48
CA GLY A 133 -30.61 11.08 5.78
C GLY A 133 -29.27 10.99 6.51
N ARG A 134 -29.21 10.21 7.59
CA ARG A 134 -27.97 10.06 8.36
C ARG A 134 -26.99 9.14 7.64
N PRO A 135 -25.72 9.54 7.44
CA PRO A 135 -24.65 8.66 7.00
C PRO A 135 -24.60 7.38 7.83
N ARG A 136 -24.31 6.26 7.16
CA ARG A 136 -24.20 4.95 7.81
C ARG A 136 -22.85 4.83 8.52
N ARG A 137 -22.81 4.09 9.62
CA ARG A 137 -21.61 3.88 10.43
C ARG A 137 -20.94 2.56 10.05
N LEU A 138 -19.80 2.63 9.36
CA LEU A 138 -19.15 1.45 8.77
C LEU A 138 -18.85 0.38 9.81
N TRP A 139 -18.18 0.73 10.90
CA TRP A 139 -17.70 -0.27 11.86
C TRP A 139 -18.83 -0.86 12.71
N GLU A 140 -19.94 -0.14 12.90
CA GLU A 140 -21.17 -0.72 13.45
C GLU A 140 -21.81 -1.71 12.48
N ASP A 141 -21.90 -1.36 11.18
CA ASP A 141 -22.43 -2.26 10.15
C ASP A 141 -21.54 -3.52 9.98
N VAL A 142 -20.22 -3.37 10.02
CA VAL A 142 -19.26 -4.50 10.00
C VAL A 142 -19.42 -5.37 11.25
N TYR A 143 -19.58 -4.78 12.44
CA TYR A 143 -19.84 -5.53 13.67
C TYR A 143 -21.11 -6.38 13.53
N ASN A 144 -22.22 -5.76 13.13
CA ASN A 144 -23.51 -6.44 12.94
C ASN A 144 -23.42 -7.56 11.90
N ALA A 145 -22.72 -7.32 10.79
CA ALA A 145 -22.53 -8.30 9.74
C ALA A 145 -21.72 -9.53 10.24
N ILE A 146 -20.65 -9.31 11.00
CA ILE A 146 -19.84 -10.39 11.59
C ILE A 146 -20.65 -11.15 12.66
N ASP A 147 -21.33 -10.44 13.55
CA ASP A 147 -22.11 -11.06 14.61
C ASP A 147 -23.30 -11.86 14.07
N GLY A 148 -23.95 -11.34 13.03
CA GLY A 148 -25.08 -11.95 12.34
C GLY A 148 -24.71 -13.13 11.43
N ALA A 149 -23.43 -13.33 11.09
CA ALA A 149 -22.98 -14.39 10.19
C ALA A 149 -23.26 -15.80 10.74
N LYS A 150 -23.58 -16.74 9.84
CA LYS A 150 -23.93 -18.12 10.19
C LYS A 150 -23.09 -19.17 9.47
N HIS A 151 -22.47 -18.84 8.33
CA HIS A 151 -21.78 -19.81 7.48
C HIS A 151 -20.31 -19.43 7.24
N LEU A 152 -20.02 -18.17 6.88
CA LEU A 152 -18.66 -17.72 6.56
C LEU A 152 -18.38 -16.28 6.99
N ILE A 153 -17.13 -16.03 7.39
CA ILE A 153 -16.55 -14.69 7.60
C ILE A 153 -15.15 -14.68 6.99
N TYR A 154 -14.97 -14.07 5.82
CA TYR A 154 -13.71 -14.01 5.09
C TYR A 154 -13.15 -12.59 5.08
N ILE A 155 -11.93 -12.42 5.59
CA ILE A 155 -11.29 -11.11 5.76
C ILE A 155 -9.96 -11.11 5.02
N ALA A 156 -9.78 -10.20 4.07
CA ALA A 156 -8.50 -9.86 3.48
C ALA A 156 -8.08 -8.47 3.96
N GLY A 157 -6.85 -8.33 4.46
CA GLY A 157 -6.32 -7.05 4.93
C GLY A 157 -4.83 -6.91 4.66
N TRP A 158 -4.39 -5.66 4.53
CA TRP A 158 -2.97 -5.32 4.54
C TRP A 158 -2.41 -5.40 5.96
N SER A 159 -3.21 -5.02 6.94
CA SER A 159 -2.93 -5.15 8.38
C SER A 159 -4.21 -5.47 9.13
N PHE A 160 -4.08 -6.10 10.30
CA PHE A 160 -5.23 -6.49 11.12
C PHE A 160 -4.86 -6.46 12.60
N ASN A 161 -5.63 -5.77 13.43
CA ASN A 161 -5.47 -5.82 14.89
C ASN A 161 -6.64 -6.57 15.55
N PRO A 162 -6.46 -7.80 16.05
CA PRO A 162 -7.51 -8.52 16.76
C PRO A 162 -7.96 -7.85 18.08
N ARG A 163 -7.17 -6.93 18.64
CA ARG A 163 -7.44 -6.28 19.94
C ARG A 163 -8.18 -4.95 19.83
N MET A 164 -8.48 -4.50 18.62
CA MET A 164 -9.31 -3.31 18.42
C MET A 164 -10.78 -3.59 18.78
N ALA A 165 -11.53 -2.53 19.07
CA ALA A 165 -12.99 -2.58 19.13
C ALA A 165 -13.56 -1.80 17.94
N LEU A 166 -14.56 -2.38 17.27
CA LEU A 166 -15.26 -1.74 16.16
C LEU A 166 -16.24 -0.68 16.66
N VAL A 167 -17.00 -1.01 17.70
CA VAL A 167 -17.99 -0.10 18.29
C VAL A 167 -17.39 0.51 19.56
N ARG A 168 -17.20 1.84 19.53
CA ARG A 168 -16.57 2.62 20.60
C ARG A 168 -17.50 3.70 21.18
N ASP A 169 -18.47 4.14 20.39
CA ASP A 169 -19.41 5.20 20.72
C ASP A 169 -20.30 4.80 21.92
N PRO A 170 -20.36 5.59 23.01
CA PRO A 170 -21.30 5.36 24.11
C PRO A 170 -22.76 5.43 23.70
N GLU A 171 -23.09 6.17 22.63
CA GLU A 171 -24.44 6.36 22.10
C GLU A 171 -24.77 5.39 20.95
N THR A 172 -24.03 4.28 20.85
CA THR A 172 -24.31 3.24 19.86
C THR A 172 -25.68 2.57 20.09
N ASP A 173 -26.42 2.37 19.00
CA ASP A 173 -27.68 1.62 19.01
C ASP A 173 -27.46 0.09 18.95
N VAL A 174 -26.21 -0.38 18.84
CA VAL A 174 -25.88 -1.81 18.73
C VAL A 174 -25.73 -2.45 20.11
N PRO A 175 -26.67 -3.30 20.56
CA PRO A 175 -26.66 -3.83 21.92
C PRO A 175 -25.44 -4.68 22.20
N HIS A 176 -24.79 -4.45 23.35
CA HIS A 176 -23.63 -5.21 23.83
C HIS A 176 -22.38 -5.21 22.92
N ALA A 177 -22.35 -4.35 21.89
CA ALA A 177 -21.22 -4.30 20.96
C ALA A 177 -20.05 -3.45 21.45
N ARG A 178 -20.33 -2.42 22.25
CA ARG A 178 -19.34 -1.46 22.73
C ARG A 178 -18.18 -2.16 23.44
N GLY A 179 -16.95 -1.87 22.99
CA GLY A 179 -15.72 -2.38 23.59
C GLY A 179 -15.43 -3.86 23.31
N VAL A 180 -16.30 -4.59 22.60
CA VAL A 180 -16.04 -5.98 22.21
C VAL A 180 -14.84 -6.04 21.28
N LYS A 181 -13.85 -6.85 21.66
CA LYS A 181 -12.62 -7.02 20.87
C LYS A 181 -12.93 -7.85 19.63
N LEU A 182 -12.51 -7.35 18.47
CA LEU A 182 -12.78 -7.98 17.18
C LEU A 182 -12.30 -9.44 17.13
N GLY A 183 -11.12 -9.72 17.66
CA GLY A 183 -10.58 -11.08 17.73
C GLY A 183 -11.40 -12.02 18.61
N GLU A 184 -12.00 -11.53 19.68
CA GLU A 184 -12.90 -12.33 20.53
C GLU A 184 -14.24 -12.59 19.85
N LEU A 185 -14.79 -11.60 19.14
CA LEU A 185 -15.96 -11.79 18.28
C LEU A 185 -15.70 -12.89 17.26
N LEU A 186 -14.59 -12.82 16.52
CA LEU A 186 -14.24 -13.83 15.52
C LEU A 186 -14.04 -15.23 16.12
N LYS A 187 -13.39 -15.34 17.28
CA LYS A 187 -13.26 -16.62 18.00
C LYS A 187 -14.63 -17.19 18.37
N ARG A 188 -15.53 -16.36 18.94
CA ARG A 188 -16.89 -16.76 19.28
C ARG A 188 -17.64 -17.30 18.05
N LYS A 189 -17.63 -16.56 16.94
CA LYS A 189 -18.27 -16.99 15.69
C LYS A 189 -17.69 -18.31 15.16
N ALA A 190 -16.37 -18.50 15.25
CA ALA A 190 -15.74 -19.75 14.87
C ALA A 190 -16.14 -20.93 15.79
N GLU A 191 -16.32 -20.69 17.09
CA GLU A 191 -16.83 -21.69 18.04
C GLU A 191 -18.29 -22.08 17.77
N GLU A 192 -19.12 -21.14 17.31
CA GLU A 192 -20.49 -21.36 16.85
C GLU A 192 -20.57 -22.16 15.52
N GLY A 193 -19.43 -22.43 14.87
CA GLY A 193 -19.35 -23.22 13.65
C GLY A 193 -19.22 -22.39 12.36
N VAL A 194 -19.13 -21.06 12.45
CA VAL A 194 -18.91 -20.19 11.28
C VAL A 194 -17.49 -20.36 10.75
N ALA A 195 -17.32 -20.51 9.44
CA ALA A 195 -16.00 -20.60 8.82
C ALA A 195 -15.32 -19.24 8.76
N VAL A 196 -14.47 -18.93 9.77
CA VAL A 196 -13.70 -17.69 9.80
C VAL A 196 -12.34 -17.88 9.13
N ARG A 197 -12.07 -17.11 8.07
CA ARG A 197 -10.82 -17.15 7.27
C ARG A 197 -10.22 -15.76 7.15
N VAL A 198 -8.97 -15.59 7.56
CA VAL A 198 -8.27 -14.30 7.53
C VAL A 198 -7.01 -14.43 6.68
N LEU A 199 -6.92 -13.65 5.60
CA LEU A 199 -5.76 -13.50 4.73
C LEU A 199 -5.08 -12.16 5.00
N LEU A 200 -3.88 -12.19 5.59
CA LEU A 200 -3.08 -11.01 5.86
C LEU A 200 -1.84 -11.00 4.95
N TRP A 201 -1.39 -9.80 4.59
CA TRP A 201 -0.07 -9.64 3.97
C TRP A 201 1.03 -10.08 4.96
N ASP A 202 1.98 -10.87 4.47
CA ASP A 202 3.22 -11.24 5.18
C ASP A 202 4.29 -10.18 4.88
N ASP A 203 4.60 -9.31 5.86
CA ASP A 203 5.70 -8.36 5.72
C ASP A 203 7.05 -9.11 5.76
N GLU A 204 7.50 -9.58 4.59
CA GLU A 204 8.76 -10.33 4.38
C GLU A 204 10.02 -9.61 4.89
N THR A 205 9.93 -8.31 5.25
CA THR A 205 11.04 -7.62 5.92
C THR A 205 11.26 -8.08 7.37
N SER A 206 10.33 -8.87 7.91
CA SER A 206 10.38 -9.58 9.20
C SER A 206 11.22 -10.86 9.12
N LEU A 207 12.54 -10.76 8.89
CA LEU A 207 13.41 -11.96 8.84
C LEU A 207 13.45 -12.71 10.19
N PRO A 208 13.44 -14.06 10.22
CA PRO A 208 13.38 -14.86 11.46
C PRO A 208 14.53 -14.64 12.47
N LEU A 209 15.68 -14.12 12.01
CA LEU A 209 16.88 -13.84 12.83
C LEU A 209 16.92 -12.40 13.35
N ILE A 210 16.04 -11.52 12.87
CA ILE A 210 15.91 -10.13 13.30
C ILE A 210 14.40 -9.88 13.49
N LYS A 211 13.84 -10.40 14.57
CA LYS A 211 12.48 -10.08 15.03
C LYS A 211 12.41 -8.65 15.58
N ASN A 212 12.73 -7.66 14.75
CA ASN A 212 12.33 -6.29 14.97
C ASN A 212 11.07 -6.08 14.13
N LYS A 213 10.01 -5.55 14.77
CA LYS A 213 8.73 -5.15 14.15
C LYS A 213 8.97 -4.69 12.70
N GLY A 214 8.27 -5.31 11.75
CA GLY A 214 8.43 -5.05 10.32
C GLY A 214 8.53 -3.56 9.98
N VAL A 215 9.25 -3.23 8.90
CA VAL A 215 9.55 -1.84 8.53
C VAL A 215 8.27 -1.02 8.34
N MET A 216 7.16 -1.68 7.99
CA MET A 216 5.86 -1.05 7.73
C MET A 216 4.91 -1.03 8.95
N LYS A 217 5.36 -1.43 10.15
CA LYS A 217 4.57 -1.46 11.40
C LYS A 217 3.21 -2.17 11.27
N THR A 218 3.13 -3.25 10.49
CA THR A 218 1.93 -4.10 10.44
C THR A 218 1.79 -4.95 11.70
N HIS A 219 0.55 -5.39 12.00
CA HIS A 219 0.23 -6.29 13.12
C HIS A 219 -0.03 -7.74 12.66
N ASP A 220 0.45 -8.10 11.48
CA ASP A 220 0.21 -9.37 10.79
C ASP A 220 0.69 -10.57 11.62
N GLU A 221 1.94 -10.57 12.09
CA GLU A 221 2.50 -11.65 12.92
C GLU A 221 1.82 -11.75 14.30
N ASP A 222 1.44 -10.60 14.88
CA ASP A 222 0.72 -10.55 16.15
C ASP A 222 -0.70 -11.12 16.01
N ALA A 223 -1.38 -10.80 14.91
CA ALA A 223 -2.69 -11.34 14.56
C ALA A 223 -2.62 -12.84 14.28
N PHE A 224 -1.63 -13.29 13.51
CA PHE A 224 -1.39 -14.71 13.25
C PHE A 224 -1.18 -15.47 14.57
N SER A 225 -0.34 -14.95 15.46
CA SER A 225 -0.09 -15.52 16.78
C SER A 225 -1.35 -15.54 17.65
N TYR A 226 -2.19 -14.51 17.57
CA TYR A 226 -3.44 -14.40 18.33
C TYR A 226 -4.44 -15.54 18.03
N PHE A 227 -4.47 -16.03 16.78
CA PHE A 227 -5.43 -17.05 16.33
C PHE A 227 -4.86 -18.47 16.26
N LYS A 228 -3.55 -18.67 16.46
CA LYS A 228 -2.83 -19.94 16.24
C LYS A 228 -3.46 -21.19 16.88
N HIS A 229 -4.13 -21.03 18.03
CA HIS A 229 -4.75 -22.11 18.79
C HIS A 229 -6.26 -21.95 18.92
N THR A 230 -6.91 -21.46 17.86
CA THR A 230 -8.35 -21.23 17.81
C THR A 230 -8.96 -21.83 16.54
N LYS A 231 -10.29 -21.84 16.43
CA LYS A 231 -10.99 -22.24 15.20
C LYS A 231 -10.92 -21.19 14.08
N VAL A 232 -10.41 -19.98 14.35
CA VAL A 232 -10.16 -18.96 13.32
C VAL A 232 -8.91 -19.35 12.53
N VAL A 233 -9.05 -19.44 11.20
CA VAL A 233 -7.91 -19.79 10.33
C VAL A 233 -7.32 -18.51 9.76
N CYS A 234 -6.25 -18.03 10.41
CA CYS A 234 -5.45 -16.90 9.95
C CYS A 234 -4.23 -17.36 9.13
N ARG A 235 -3.91 -16.65 8.05
CA ARG A 235 -2.79 -16.96 7.14
C ARG A 235 -2.05 -15.69 6.74
N LEU A 236 -0.73 -15.74 6.89
CA LEU A 236 0.19 -14.76 6.33
C LEU A 236 0.49 -15.15 4.89
N CYS A 237 0.34 -14.19 3.98
CA CYS A 237 0.49 -14.39 2.55
C CYS A 237 1.57 -13.47 1.99
N PRO A 238 2.70 -14.02 1.51
CA PRO A 238 3.74 -13.23 0.87
C PRO A 238 3.30 -12.76 -0.51
N ARG A 239 3.71 -11.54 -0.88
CA ARG A 239 3.50 -11.02 -2.24
C ARG A 239 4.70 -11.36 -3.13
N LEU A 240 4.67 -12.55 -3.70
CA LEU A 240 5.76 -13.04 -4.55
C LEU A 240 5.94 -12.19 -5.82
N HIS A 241 7.20 -11.94 -6.19
CA HIS A 241 7.55 -11.23 -7.42
C HIS A 241 8.90 -11.74 -7.97
N ASP A 242 9.07 -11.77 -9.30
CA ASP A 242 10.27 -12.29 -9.98
C ASP A 242 11.59 -11.55 -9.60
N LYS A 243 11.46 -10.36 -9.01
CA LYS A 243 12.57 -9.57 -8.46
C LYS A 243 12.52 -9.69 -6.94
N PHE A 244 13.35 -10.55 -6.36
CA PHE A 244 13.47 -10.79 -4.92
C PHE A 244 14.54 -9.88 -4.28
N PRO A 245 14.37 -9.41 -3.01
CA PRO A 245 13.17 -9.53 -2.17
C PRO A 245 11.99 -8.74 -2.73
N SER A 246 10.76 -9.21 -2.46
CA SER A 246 9.56 -8.49 -2.90
C SER A 246 9.42 -7.21 -2.07
N ALA A 247 9.15 -6.09 -2.74
CA ALA A 247 8.86 -4.82 -2.08
C ALA A 247 7.37 -4.46 -2.18
N PHE A 248 6.54 -5.43 -2.57
CA PHE A 248 5.12 -5.26 -2.88
C PHE A 248 4.26 -5.94 -1.81
N ALA A 249 3.00 -5.53 -1.73
CA ALA A 249 2.10 -5.97 -0.68
C ALA A 249 0.79 -6.55 -1.23
N HIS A 250 0.11 -7.33 -0.40
CA HIS A 250 -1.32 -7.55 -0.56
C HIS A 250 -2.05 -6.38 0.09
N HIS A 251 -2.63 -5.50 -0.72
CA HIS A 251 -3.18 -4.22 -0.24
C HIS A 251 -4.72 -4.14 -0.28
N GLN A 252 -5.38 -5.23 -0.66
CA GLN A 252 -6.83 -5.39 -0.60
C GLN A 252 -7.33 -5.33 0.85
N LYS A 253 -8.33 -4.48 1.12
CA LYS A 253 -9.15 -4.52 2.34
C LYS A 253 -10.55 -4.96 1.97
N ALA A 254 -10.92 -6.17 2.35
CA ALA A 254 -12.25 -6.71 2.06
C ALA A 254 -12.73 -7.64 3.15
N ILE A 255 -14.02 -7.56 3.48
CA ILE A 255 -14.70 -8.43 4.45
C ILE A 255 -15.91 -9.00 3.74
N THR A 256 -16.07 -10.32 3.71
CA THR A 256 -17.23 -10.98 3.13
C THR A 256 -17.87 -11.90 4.14
N VAL A 257 -19.19 -11.76 4.31
CA VAL A 257 -20.01 -12.57 5.21
C VAL A 257 -21.27 -13.05 4.50
N ASP A 258 -21.90 -14.08 5.05
CA ASP A 258 -23.32 -14.32 4.82
C ASP A 258 -24.15 -13.46 5.78
N SER A 259 -25.13 -12.71 5.27
CA SER A 259 -26.00 -11.84 6.06
C SER A 259 -27.48 -12.18 5.85
N HIS A 260 -28.33 -11.77 6.79
CA HIS A 260 -29.79 -11.93 6.71
C HIS A 260 -30.39 -10.96 5.68
N VAL A 261 -31.52 -11.34 5.07
CA VAL A 261 -32.27 -10.49 4.14
C VAL A 261 -33.53 -9.97 4.84
N ASP A 262 -33.65 -8.65 4.98
CA ASP A 262 -34.69 -7.97 5.79
C ASP A 262 -36.13 -8.48 5.54
N HIS A 263 -36.46 -8.85 4.30
CA HIS A 263 -37.82 -9.27 3.89
C HIS A 263 -38.12 -10.77 4.06
N SER A 264 -37.20 -11.57 4.63
CA SER A 264 -37.40 -13.02 4.82
C SER A 264 -36.73 -13.53 6.08
N SER A 265 -37.48 -14.08 7.02
CA SER A 265 -36.96 -14.57 8.31
C SER A 265 -35.96 -15.73 8.22
N ARG A 266 -35.80 -16.36 7.04
CA ARG A 266 -34.90 -17.51 6.83
C ARG A 266 -33.87 -17.32 5.72
N SER A 267 -34.04 -16.33 4.84
CA SER A 267 -33.14 -16.17 3.69
C SER A 267 -31.91 -15.37 4.06
N ARG A 268 -30.78 -15.75 3.47
CA ARG A 268 -29.49 -15.09 3.62
C ARG A 268 -28.96 -14.63 2.26
N GLU A 269 -27.95 -13.79 2.23
CA GLU A 269 -27.22 -13.46 1.02
C GLU A 269 -25.76 -13.17 1.34
N ILE A 270 -24.93 -13.06 0.29
CA ILE A 270 -23.54 -12.64 0.45
C ILE A 270 -23.49 -11.11 0.53
N MET A 271 -22.77 -10.61 1.53
CA MET A 271 -22.51 -9.21 1.78
C MET A 271 -21.00 -9.00 1.84
N SER A 272 -20.50 -7.99 1.12
CA SER A 272 -19.07 -7.72 1.04
C SER A 272 -18.76 -6.23 1.26
N PHE A 273 -17.86 -5.95 2.19
CA PHE A 273 -17.27 -4.64 2.43
C PHE A 273 -15.92 -4.56 1.70
N LEU A 274 -15.63 -3.43 1.05
CA LEU A 274 -14.31 -3.11 0.51
C LEU A 274 -14.07 -1.59 0.40
N GLY A 275 -12.82 -1.16 0.49
CA GLY A 275 -12.46 0.25 0.49
C GLY A 275 -11.02 0.51 0.95
N GLY A 276 -10.79 1.68 1.54
CA GLY A 276 -9.47 2.08 2.06
C GLY A 276 -9.20 1.66 3.51
N LEU A 277 -10.23 1.41 4.32
CA LEU A 277 -10.09 1.09 5.74
C LEU A 277 -9.70 -0.37 6.01
N ASP A 278 -8.51 -0.58 6.59
CA ASP A 278 -8.12 -1.84 7.23
C ASP A 278 -8.75 -1.96 8.63
N LEU A 279 -8.95 -3.18 9.11
CA LEU A 279 -9.36 -3.45 10.50
C LEU A 279 -8.12 -3.41 11.42
N CYS A 280 -7.53 -2.23 11.58
CA CYS A 280 -6.34 -2.01 12.41
C CYS A 280 -6.31 -0.62 13.07
N ASP A 281 -5.24 -0.34 13.80
CA ASP A 281 -5.08 0.86 14.61
C ASP A 281 -5.09 2.16 13.79
N GLY A 282 -5.58 3.23 14.40
CA GLY A 282 -5.64 4.58 13.84
C GLY A 282 -6.76 4.84 12.83
N ARG A 283 -7.45 3.79 12.36
CA ARG A 283 -8.49 3.89 11.32
C ARG A 283 -9.86 4.30 11.86
N TYR A 284 -10.08 4.22 13.17
CA TYR A 284 -11.30 4.75 13.76
C TYR A 284 -11.24 6.27 13.80
N ASP A 285 -12.13 6.91 13.06
CA ASP A 285 -12.35 8.33 13.16
C ASP A 285 -13.80 8.67 12.83
N THR A 286 -14.15 9.92 13.07
CA THR A 286 -15.40 10.55 12.66
C THR A 286 -15.10 11.81 11.86
N GLU A 287 -16.15 12.42 11.32
CA GLU A 287 -16.09 13.66 10.53
C GLU A 287 -15.47 14.85 11.30
N GLU A 288 -15.39 14.78 12.63
CA GLU A 288 -14.79 15.85 13.44
C GLU A 288 -13.26 15.88 13.33
N HIS A 289 -12.66 14.73 13.01
CA HIS A 289 -11.22 14.55 12.85
C HIS A 289 -10.38 15.23 13.95
N SER A 290 -10.79 15.05 15.21
CA SER A 290 -10.21 15.79 16.34
C SER A 290 -8.72 15.45 16.52
N LEU A 291 -7.93 16.47 16.83
CA LEU A 291 -6.49 16.35 17.09
C LEU A 291 -6.19 16.05 18.56
N PHE A 292 -6.97 16.67 19.46
CA PHE A 292 -6.74 16.65 20.90
C PHE A 292 -7.97 16.28 21.73
N LYS A 293 -9.18 16.62 21.27
CA LYS A 293 -10.43 16.53 22.07
C LYS A 293 -10.84 15.09 22.41
N THR A 294 -10.45 14.12 21.58
CA THR A 294 -10.80 12.70 21.76
C THR A 294 -9.75 11.88 22.50
N LEU A 295 -8.62 12.48 22.91
CA LEU A 295 -7.48 11.74 23.49
C LEU A 295 -7.74 11.14 24.88
N ASN A 296 -8.72 11.68 25.62
CA ASN A 296 -9.19 11.13 26.89
C ASN A 296 -10.43 10.23 26.74
N MET A 297 -10.96 10.06 25.52
CA MET A 297 -12.14 9.24 25.25
C MET A 297 -11.74 7.83 24.82
N GLU A 298 -12.60 6.84 25.06
CA GLU A 298 -12.38 5.43 24.64
C GLU A 298 -12.14 5.29 23.14
N SER A 299 -12.63 6.25 22.34
CA SER A 299 -12.41 6.30 20.91
C SER A 299 -10.93 6.31 20.53
N HIS A 300 -10.06 7.02 21.27
CA HIS A 300 -8.65 7.20 20.89
C HIS A 300 -7.64 7.02 22.02
N CYS A 301 -8.04 6.93 23.29
CA CYS A 301 -7.10 6.74 24.40
C CYS A 301 -6.40 5.37 24.37
N TYR A 302 -7.01 4.36 23.73
CA TYR A 302 -6.42 3.03 23.48
C TYR A 302 -5.95 2.85 22.04
N ASP A 303 -6.07 3.88 21.20
CA ASP A 303 -5.81 3.84 19.75
C ASP A 303 -5.16 5.15 19.27
N PHE A 304 -4.22 5.67 20.06
CA PHE A 304 -3.47 6.88 19.70
C PHE A 304 -2.55 6.56 18.52
N TYR A 305 -2.86 7.13 17.36
CA TYR A 305 -2.12 6.93 16.13
C TYR A 305 -1.49 8.24 15.65
N GLN A 306 -0.18 8.22 15.42
CA GLN A 306 0.61 9.34 14.92
C GLN A 306 1.98 8.79 14.47
N THR A 307 2.19 8.63 13.17
CA THR A 307 3.44 8.05 12.63
C THR A 307 4.35 9.09 12.00
N SER A 308 3.79 10.26 11.65
CA SER A 308 4.50 11.40 11.05
C SER A 308 5.37 12.15 12.06
N LEU A 309 5.05 12.10 13.36
CA LEU A 309 5.83 12.75 14.42
C LEU A 309 6.71 11.74 15.19
N GLN A 310 8.03 11.93 15.14
CA GLN A 310 8.98 11.03 15.80
C GLN A 310 8.82 11.04 17.32
N GLY A 311 8.67 9.85 17.92
CA GLY A 311 8.54 9.70 19.36
C GLY A 311 7.18 10.13 19.93
N ALA A 312 6.17 10.26 19.07
CA ALA A 312 4.78 10.50 19.43
C ALA A 312 4.22 9.35 20.29
N SER A 313 3.44 9.73 21.30
CA SER A 313 2.78 8.81 22.21
C SER A 313 1.70 9.57 22.97
N LEU A 314 0.62 8.90 23.37
CA LEU A 314 -0.43 9.52 24.17
C LEU A 314 0.12 10.21 25.44
N HIS A 315 1.12 9.64 26.10
CA HIS A 315 1.75 10.24 27.29
C HIS A 315 2.43 11.60 27.05
N LYS A 316 2.66 11.97 25.79
CA LYS A 316 3.19 13.27 25.39
C LYS A 316 2.14 14.16 24.73
N GLY A 317 0.89 13.72 24.65
CA GLY A 317 -0.24 14.47 24.14
C GLY A 317 -0.41 14.41 22.62
N GLY A 318 -1.36 15.18 22.10
CA GLY A 318 -1.59 15.31 20.66
C GLY A 318 -0.56 16.19 19.96
N PRO A 319 -0.75 16.42 18.64
CA PRO A 319 -1.90 15.96 17.87
C PRO A 319 -1.80 14.45 17.54
N ARG A 320 -2.92 13.72 17.64
CA ARG A 320 -3.05 12.47 16.86
C ARG A 320 -3.04 12.80 15.37
N GLU A 321 -2.90 11.81 14.51
CA GLU A 321 -3.09 11.93 13.07
C GLU A 321 -4.52 11.45 12.73
N PRO A 322 -5.48 12.37 12.48
CA PRO A 322 -6.81 12.01 12.04
C PRO A 322 -6.80 11.22 10.73
N TRP A 323 -7.82 10.40 10.52
CA TRP A 323 -7.87 9.44 9.41
C TRP A 323 -9.17 9.61 8.62
N HIS A 324 -9.09 10.33 7.50
CA HIS A 324 -10.17 10.46 6.53
C HIS A 324 -10.08 9.33 5.51
N ASP A 325 -11.17 8.57 5.34
CA ASP A 325 -11.19 7.45 4.39
C ASP A 325 -12.61 7.15 3.90
N VAL A 326 -12.72 6.28 2.89
CA VAL A 326 -14.02 5.81 2.38
C VAL A 326 -14.07 4.30 2.23
N HIS A 327 -15.28 3.76 2.34
CA HIS A 327 -15.56 2.33 2.18
C HIS A 327 -16.92 2.10 1.52
N ALA A 328 -17.14 0.89 1.00
CA ALA A 328 -18.44 0.49 0.48
C ALA A 328 -18.84 -0.89 1.00
N CYS A 329 -20.13 -1.08 1.24
CA CYS A 329 -20.76 -2.40 1.36
C CYS A 329 -21.56 -2.68 0.10
N VAL A 330 -21.42 -3.90 -0.43
CA VAL A 330 -22.13 -4.38 -1.62
C VAL A 330 -22.88 -5.65 -1.27
N VAL A 331 -24.11 -5.74 -1.76
CA VAL A 331 -24.96 -6.94 -1.73
C VAL A 331 -25.45 -7.28 -3.14
N GLY A 332 -25.84 -8.54 -3.35
CA GLY A 332 -26.20 -9.07 -4.67
C GLY A 332 -25.03 -9.78 -5.37
N GLN A 333 -25.10 -9.94 -6.70
CA GLN A 333 -24.11 -10.74 -7.43
C GLN A 333 -22.69 -10.14 -7.36
N ALA A 334 -22.56 -8.81 -7.27
CA ALA A 334 -21.24 -8.18 -7.12
C ALA A 334 -20.55 -8.54 -5.80
N ALA A 335 -21.30 -8.81 -4.72
CA ALA A 335 -20.71 -9.32 -3.46
C ALA A 335 -20.10 -10.71 -3.65
N ARG A 336 -20.71 -11.55 -4.50
CA ARG A 336 -20.15 -12.85 -4.87
C ARG A 336 -18.87 -12.73 -5.71
N ASP A 337 -18.75 -11.70 -6.54
CA ASP A 337 -17.51 -11.43 -7.28
C ASP A 337 -16.36 -11.04 -6.31
N VAL A 338 -16.66 -10.30 -5.23
CA VAL A 338 -15.69 -10.00 -4.16
C VAL A 338 -15.31 -11.26 -3.38
N LEU A 339 -16.28 -12.13 -3.09
CA LEU A 339 -16.03 -13.45 -2.49
C LEU A 339 -15.13 -14.31 -3.37
N GLU A 340 -15.43 -14.40 -4.67
CA GLU A 340 -14.65 -15.18 -5.62
C GLU A 340 -13.20 -14.66 -5.70
N ASN A 341 -12.98 -13.34 -5.61
CA ASN A 341 -11.63 -12.80 -5.48
C ASN A 341 -10.87 -13.36 -4.26
N PHE A 342 -11.53 -13.43 -3.10
CA PHE A 342 -10.93 -14.02 -1.89
C PHE A 342 -10.63 -15.50 -2.10
N GLU A 343 -11.59 -16.27 -2.63
CA GLU A 343 -11.44 -17.71 -2.87
C GLU A 343 -10.33 -18.03 -3.86
N GLN A 344 -10.17 -17.23 -4.92
CA GLN A 344 -9.08 -17.37 -5.89
C GLN A 344 -7.71 -17.13 -5.24
N ARG A 345 -7.59 -16.15 -4.34
CA ARG A 345 -6.35 -15.92 -3.58
C ARG A 345 -6.08 -17.04 -2.59
N TRP A 346 -7.10 -17.44 -1.84
CA TRP A 346 -7.01 -18.54 -0.88
C TRP A 346 -6.59 -19.84 -1.56
N THR A 347 -7.21 -20.19 -2.69
CA THR A 347 -6.86 -21.40 -3.46
C THR A 347 -5.41 -21.36 -3.95
N LYS A 348 -4.87 -20.18 -4.24
CA LYS A 348 -3.48 -20.03 -4.69
C LYS A 348 -2.47 -20.15 -3.55
N GLN A 349 -2.76 -19.57 -2.39
CA GLN A 349 -1.78 -19.32 -1.32
C GLN A 349 -2.05 -20.15 -0.06
N CYS A 350 -3.18 -20.84 0.03
CA CYS A 350 -3.66 -21.57 1.20
C CYS A 350 -4.32 -22.90 0.79
N ASP A 351 -4.86 -23.65 1.77
CA ASP A 351 -5.56 -24.92 1.53
C ASP A 351 -7.03 -24.68 1.14
N PRO A 352 -7.42 -24.90 -0.13
CA PRO A 352 -8.78 -24.64 -0.60
C PRO A 352 -9.85 -25.51 0.07
N SER A 353 -9.49 -26.64 0.70
CA SER A 353 -10.45 -27.49 1.42
C SER A 353 -11.07 -26.82 2.64
N LEU A 354 -10.47 -25.72 3.11
CA LEU A 354 -10.97 -24.94 4.23
C LEU A 354 -12.03 -23.89 3.83
N LEU A 355 -12.31 -23.71 2.53
CA LEU A 355 -13.36 -22.82 2.06
C LEU A 355 -14.74 -23.49 2.16
N VAL A 356 -15.78 -22.68 2.31
CA VAL A 356 -17.18 -23.11 2.31
C VAL A 356 -17.70 -22.94 0.88
N PRO A 357 -18.06 -24.03 0.17
CA PRO A 357 -18.65 -23.89 -1.16
C PRO A 357 -19.97 -23.13 -1.05
N VAL A 358 -20.10 -21.98 -1.73
CA VAL A 358 -21.33 -21.16 -1.68
C VAL A 358 -22.58 -21.98 -2.06
N SER A 359 -22.43 -22.98 -2.93
CA SER A 359 -23.50 -23.90 -3.32
C SER A 359 -24.03 -24.80 -2.19
N SER A 360 -23.29 -24.97 -1.09
CA SER A 360 -23.74 -25.75 0.07
C SER A 360 -24.65 -24.94 1.01
N ILE A 361 -24.70 -23.62 0.87
CA ILE A 361 -25.51 -22.75 1.73
C ILE A 361 -26.93 -22.64 1.15
N GLN A 362 -27.82 -23.52 1.60
CA GLN A 362 -29.20 -23.63 1.10
C GLN A 362 -30.06 -22.38 1.32
N GLU A 363 -29.73 -21.57 2.33
CA GLU A 363 -30.47 -20.38 2.74
C GLU A 363 -30.22 -19.15 1.83
N LEU A 364 -29.23 -19.22 0.93
CA LEU A 364 -28.88 -18.08 0.08
C LEU A 364 -30.00 -17.77 -0.92
N CYS A 365 -30.54 -16.56 -0.81
CA CYS A 365 -31.51 -16.02 -1.75
C CYS A 365 -30.89 -15.92 -3.16
N GLN A 366 -31.64 -16.38 -4.15
CA GLN A 366 -31.29 -16.26 -5.56
C GLN A 366 -32.21 -15.30 -6.32
N GLN A 367 -33.25 -14.79 -5.65
CA GLN A 367 -34.25 -13.92 -6.27
C GLN A 367 -33.74 -12.47 -6.29
N PRO A 368 -34.02 -11.74 -7.38
CA PRO A 368 -33.72 -10.32 -7.44
C PRO A 368 -34.54 -9.55 -6.40
N ASN A 369 -33.94 -8.52 -5.80
CA ASN A 369 -34.64 -7.64 -4.88
C ASN A 369 -35.11 -6.38 -5.64
N PRO A 370 -36.43 -6.12 -5.78
CA PRO A 370 -36.93 -4.99 -6.55
C PRO A 370 -36.51 -3.61 -6.02
N GLU A 371 -36.08 -3.50 -4.76
CA GLU A 371 -35.63 -2.26 -4.14
C GLU A 371 -34.19 -1.87 -4.55
N ARG A 372 -33.44 -2.79 -5.19
CA ARG A 372 -32.06 -2.58 -5.61
C ARG A 372 -31.96 -1.90 -6.97
N SER A 373 -31.26 -0.76 -6.99
CA SER A 373 -31.11 0.09 -8.17
C SER A 373 -29.67 0.22 -8.69
N TRP A 374 -28.68 -0.37 -8.02
CA TRP A 374 -27.27 -0.22 -8.41
C TRP A 374 -26.82 -1.26 -9.43
N ASN A 375 -25.99 -0.80 -10.36
CA ASN A 375 -25.14 -1.64 -11.19
C ASN A 375 -23.70 -1.51 -10.69
N VAL A 376 -23.03 -2.63 -10.52
CA VAL A 376 -21.70 -2.71 -9.89
C VAL A 376 -20.81 -3.64 -10.70
N GLN A 377 -19.57 -3.24 -10.96
CA GLN A 377 -18.54 -4.10 -11.51
C GLN A 377 -17.33 -4.13 -10.57
N VAL A 378 -16.82 -5.33 -10.26
CA VAL A 378 -15.61 -5.51 -9.45
C VAL A 378 -14.37 -5.46 -10.35
N PHE A 379 -13.38 -4.66 -9.94
CA PHE A 379 -12.11 -4.47 -10.62
C PHE A 379 -10.94 -4.84 -9.71
N ARG A 380 -9.83 -5.27 -10.30
CA ARG A 380 -8.63 -5.69 -9.55
C ARG A 380 -7.33 -5.29 -10.24
N SER A 381 -6.30 -5.16 -9.41
CA SER A 381 -4.90 -5.28 -9.82
C SER A 381 -4.39 -6.57 -9.20
N ILE A 382 -4.16 -7.61 -9.99
CA ILE A 382 -3.74 -8.92 -9.49
C ILE A 382 -3.12 -9.76 -10.61
N ASP A 383 -2.32 -10.77 -10.26
CA ASP A 383 -1.72 -11.68 -11.23
C ASP A 383 -1.80 -13.14 -10.78
N HIS A 384 -1.43 -14.03 -11.71
CA HIS A 384 -1.46 -15.48 -11.54
C HIS A 384 -0.53 -16.03 -10.44
N VAL A 385 0.37 -15.21 -9.88
CA VAL A 385 1.18 -15.65 -8.74
C VAL A 385 0.44 -15.46 -7.42
N SER A 386 -0.56 -14.57 -7.37
CA SER A 386 -1.38 -14.32 -6.19
C SER A 386 -2.79 -14.89 -6.22
N ALA A 387 -3.35 -15.22 -7.40
CA ALA A 387 -4.69 -15.79 -7.52
C ALA A 387 -4.77 -16.97 -8.49
N SER A 388 -5.67 -17.92 -8.22
CA SER A 388 -5.96 -19.07 -9.08
C SER A 388 -7.37 -19.64 -8.83
N PRO A 389 -8.11 -20.05 -9.87
CA PRO A 389 -7.78 -19.88 -11.28
C PRO A 389 -7.95 -18.40 -11.71
N LEU A 390 -7.12 -17.94 -12.64
CA LEU A 390 -7.38 -16.73 -13.42
C LEU A 390 -7.70 -17.13 -14.87
N PRO A 391 -8.48 -16.33 -15.61
CA PRO A 391 -8.67 -16.56 -17.04
C PRO A 391 -7.32 -16.65 -17.75
N LYS A 392 -7.12 -17.69 -18.60
CA LYS A 392 -5.85 -17.90 -19.31
C LYS A 392 -5.42 -16.70 -20.17
N SER A 393 -6.39 -15.91 -20.63
CA SER A 393 -6.19 -14.67 -21.38
C SER A 393 -5.71 -13.49 -20.52
N LEU A 394 -5.86 -13.56 -19.19
CA LEU A 394 -5.57 -12.49 -18.24
C LEU A 394 -4.63 -12.97 -17.12
N PRO A 395 -3.38 -13.35 -17.43
CA PRO A 395 -2.41 -13.77 -16.41
C PRO A 395 -2.01 -12.62 -15.46
N ILE A 396 -2.27 -11.37 -15.88
CA ILE A 396 -2.17 -10.14 -15.09
C ILE A 396 -3.43 -9.33 -15.41
N GLU A 397 -4.17 -8.98 -14.37
CA GLU A 397 -5.32 -8.10 -14.43
C GLU A 397 -4.92 -6.72 -13.89
N ARG A 398 -5.29 -5.68 -14.63
CA ARG A 398 -5.11 -4.27 -14.29
C ARG A 398 -6.40 -3.48 -14.52
N SER A 399 -7.53 -4.16 -14.31
CA SER A 399 -8.86 -3.64 -14.65
C SER A 399 -9.22 -2.39 -13.85
N ILE A 400 -8.58 -2.16 -12.69
CA ILE A 400 -8.70 -0.88 -11.95
C ILE A 400 -8.14 0.28 -12.79
N HIS A 401 -6.91 0.16 -13.31
CA HIS A 401 -6.31 1.22 -14.12
C HIS A 401 -7.15 1.51 -15.36
N GLU A 402 -7.65 0.45 -16.00
CA GLU A 402 -8.49 0.55 -17.20
C GLU A 402 -9.86 1.21 -16.88
N ALA A 403 -10.48 0.86 -15.75
CA ALA A 403 -11.73 1.47 -15.29
C ALA A 403 -11.57 2.96 -14.96
N TYR A 404 -10.46 3.35 -14.33
CA TYR A 404 -10.15 4.76 -14.10
C TYR A 404 -10.06 5.54 -15.42
N VAL A 405 -9.28 5.03 -16.38
CA VAL A 405 -9.10 5.68 -17.69
C VAL A 405 -10.42 5.78 -18.45
N GLU A 406 -11.23 4.71 -18.46
CA GLU A 406 -12.55 4.76 -19.09
C GLU A 406 -13.45 5.81 -18.43
N ALA A 407 -13.50 5.85 -17.09
CA ALA A 407 -14.32 6.81 -16.37
C ALA A 407 -13.91 8.27 -16.64
N ILE A 408 -12.61 8.56 -16.73
CA ILE A 408 -12.08 9.88 -17.08
C ILE A 408 -12.45 10.24 -18.53
N ARG A 409 -12.29 9.32 -19.47
CA ARG A 409 -12.60 9.57 -20.90
C ARG A 409 -14.09 9.85 -21.13
N ARG A 410 -14.97 9.22 -20.34
CA ARG A 410 -16.43 9.44 -20.37
C ARG A 410 -16.90 10.67 -19.59
N ALA A 411 -16.02 11.31 -18.81
CA ALA A 411 -16.37 12.49 -18.03
C ALA A 411 -16.76 13.67 -18.93
N ASP A 412 -17.80 14.39 -18.51
CA ASP A 412 -18.39 15.49 -19.27
C ASP A 412 -18.47 16.82 -18.51
N ARG A 413 -18.69 16.80 -17.19
CA ARG A 413 -18.87 17.99 -16.35
C ARG A 413 -17.73 18.14 -15.35
N PHE A 414 -17.47 17.12 -14.53
CA PHE A 414 -16.40 17.21 -13.54
C PHE A 414 -15.87 15.86 -13.07
N ILE A 415 -14.68 15.90 -12.47
CA ILE A 415 -14.06 14.78 -11.75
C ILE A 415 -13.72 15.24 -10.33
N TYR A 416 -14.09 14.43 -9.34
CA TYR A 416 -13.65 14.58 -7.95
C TYR A 416 -12.89 13.32 -7.52
N ILE A 417 -11.67 13.49 -7.00
CA ILE A 417 -10.82 12.39 -6.55
C ILE A 417 -10.36 12.68 -5.13
N GLU A 418 -10.49 11.69 -4.26
CA GLU A 418 -9.75 11.62 -3.00
C GLU A 418 -8.77 10.46 -3.09
N ASN A 419 -7.49 10.71 -2.91
CA ASN A 419 -6.48 9.66 -2.99
C ASN A 419 -5.26 9.89 -2.10
N GLN A 420 -4.80 8.85 -1.42
CA GLN A 420 -3.55 8.88 -0.65
C GLN A 420 -2.32 9.25 -1.47
N TYR A 421 -2.27 8.85 -2.75
CA TYR A 421 -1.19 9.20 -3.67
C TYR A 421 -1.75 9.68 -5.00
N PHE A 422 -1.07 10.63 -5.62
CA PHE A 422 -1.45 11.11 -6.96
C PHE A 422 -0.22 11.31 -7.84
N ILE A 423 0.25 10.21 -8.44
CA ILE A 423 1.51 10.14 -9.18
C ILE A 423 1.33 9.30 -10.45
N GLY A 424 1.68 9.85 -11.60
CA GLY A 424 1.57 9.11 -12.86
C GLY A 424 1.88 9.95 -14.10
N GLY A 425 1.81 9.30 -15.26
CA GLY A 425 2.10 9.93 -16.55
C GLY A 425 3.57 10.30 -16.73
N CYS A 426 4.52 9.56 -16.13
CA CYS A 426 5.91 9.98 -16.11
C CYS A 426 6.51 10.21 -17.49
N HIS A 427 6.05 9.51 -18.53
CA HIS A 427 6.50 9.70 -19.91
C HIS A 427 6.24 11.13 -20.45
N MET A 428 5.38 11.91 -19.79
CA MET A 428 5.06 13.30 -20.12
C MET A 428 5.67 14.32 -19.16
N TRP A 429 6.36 13.90 -18.10
CA TRP A 429 7.10 14.83 -17.22
C TRP A 429 8.28 15.46 -17.95
N GLU A 430 8.76 16.63 -17.53
CA GLU A 430 9.91 17.27 -18.17
C GLU A 430 11.20 16.49 -17.87
N GLU A 431 11.36 16.11 -16.60
CA GLU A 431 12.43 15.23 -16.11
C GLU A 431 11.90 13.83 -15.81
N ASN A 432 12.79 12.87 -15.56
CA ASN A 432 12.42 11.54 -15.04
C ASN A 432 11.44 10.70 -15.88
N LYS A 433 11.36 10.95 -17.20
CA LYS A 433 10.47 10.27 -18.15
C LYS A 433 10.47 8.74 -18.14
N HIS A 434 11.54 8.14 -17.63
CA HIS A 434 11.76 6.69 -17.63
C HIS A 434 11.82 6.07 -16.21
N CYS A 435 11.28 6.76 -15.19
CA CYS A 435 11.23 6.21 -13.82
C CYS A 435 10.29 5.00 -13.67
N GLY A 436 9.44 4.74 -14.68
CA GLY A 436 8.54 3.59 -14.71
C GLY A 436 7.21 3.83 -14.01
N CYS A 437 6.82 5.08 -13.75
CA CYS A 437 5.50 5.48 -13.27
C CYS A 437 4.57 5.85 -14.45
N GLY A 438 4.26 4.85 -15.27
CA GLY A 438 3.56 5.01 -16.56
C GLY A 438 2.03 4.88 -16.51
N ASN A 439 1.40 4.81 -15.32
CA ASN A 439 -0.05 4.80 -15.22
C ASN A 439 -0.63 6.11 -15.82
N LEU A 440 -1.75 5.98 -16.52
CA LEU A 440 -2.28 7.06 -17.37
C LEU A 440 -3.21 8.04 -16.65
N ILE A 441 -3.53 7.83 -15.36
CA ILE A 441 -4.61 8.56 -14.69
C ILE A 441 -4.38 10.08 -14.72
N PRO A 442 -3.23 10.62 -14.28
CA PRO A 442 -3.03 12.06 -14.27
C PRO A 442 -3.02 12.69 -15.66
N ILE A 443 -2.40 12.03 -16.65
CA ILE A 443 -2.34 12.54 -18.03
C ILE A 443 -3.72 12.50 -18.70
N GLU A 444 -4.55 11.49 -18.46
CA GLU A 444 -5.91 11.42 -18.99
C GLU A 444 -6.79 12.55 -18.43
N ILE A 445 -6.63 12.91 -17.14
CA ILE A 445 -7.33 14.06 -16.55
C ILE A 445 -6.87 15.36 -17.21
N ALA A 446 -5.56 15.58 -17.34
CA ALA A 446 -5.02 16.78 -17.99
C ALA A 446 -5.49 16.91 -19.45
N LEU A 447 -5.48 15.81 -20.21
CA LEU A 447 -5.96 15.77 -21.59
C LEU A 447 -7.47 15.98 -21.67
N LYS A 448 -8.26 15.42 -20.74
CA LYS A 448 -9.70 15.66 -20.66
C LYS A 448 -9.98 17.15 -20.43
N VAL A 449 -9.37 17.77 -19.44
CA VAL A 449 -9.51 19.20 -19.17
C VAL A 449 -9.11 20.03 -20.40
N ALA A 450 -7.93 19.76 -20.97
CA ALA A 450 -7.45 20.45 -22.17
C ALA A 450 -8.41 20.30 -23.37
N SER A 451 -9.01 19.12 -23.57
CA SER A 451 -9.98 18.89 -24.64
C SER A 451 -11.25 19.72 -24.45
N LYS A 452 -11.74 19.84 -23.21
CA LYS A 452 -12.96 20.62 -22.89
C LYS A 452 -12.71 22.12 -23.05
N ILE A 453 -11.54 22.60 -22.65
CA ILE A 453 -11.09 24.00 -22.91
C ILE A 453 -11.08 24.28 -24.41
N LYS A 454 -10.45 23.40 -25.21
CA LYS A 454 -10.39 23.56 -26.68
C LYS A 454 -11.78 23.52 -27.33
N ALA A 455 -12.70 22.75 -26.76
CA ALA A 455 -14.10 22.69 -27.18
C ALA A 455 -14.96 23.86 -26.64
N ARG A 456 -14.41 24.73 -25.78
CA ARG A 456 -15.14 25.79 -25.04
C ARG A 456 -16.30 25.24 -24.22
N GLU A 457 -16.09 24.06 -23.66
CA GLU A 457 -17.02 23.38 -22.77
C GLU A 457 -16.51 23.47 -21.33
N ARG A 458 -17.40 23.82 -20.40
CA ARG A 458 -17.02 23.96 -19.01
C ARG A 458 -16.72 22.58 -18.39
N PHE A 459 -15.59 22.47 -17.70
CA PHE A 459 -15.19 21.26 -16.99
C PHE A 459 -14.32 21.60 -15.77
N SER A 460 -14.41 20.80 -14.70
CA SER A 460 -13.54 20.96 -13.53
C SER A 460 -13.02 19.64 -12.98
N ALA A 461 -11.86 19.67 -12.34
CA ALA A 461 -11.23 18.55 -11.67
C ALA A 461 -10.75 18.98 -10.27
N TYR A 462 -11.17 18.22 -9.27
CA TYR A 462 -10.89 18.45 -7.85
C TYR A 462 -10.14 17.25 -7.29
N ILE A 463 -8.90 17.46 -6.84
CA ILE A 463 -8.02 16.39 -6.36
C ILE A 463 -7.69 16.64 -4.89
N VAL A 464 -8.13 15.77 -3.99
CA VAL A 464 -7.83 15.82 -2.55
C VAL A 464 -6.80 14.74 -2.24
N ILE A 465 -5.65 15.16 -1.73
CA ILE A 465 -4.52 14.30 -1.35
C ILE A 465 -4.07 14.64 0.07
N PRO A 466 -3.35 13.78 0.80
CA PRO A 466 -2.81 14.16 2.09
C PRO A 466 -1.77 15.27 1.92
N MET A 467 -1.56 16.08 2.96
CA MET A 467 -0.56 17.16 2.93
C MET A 467 0.84 16.61 2.61
N TRP A 468 1.18 15.47 3.19
CA TRP A 468 2.28 14.59 2.77
C TRP A 468 1.86 13.13 3.01
N PRO A 469 2.46 12.15 2.32
CA PRO A 469 2.19 10.74 2.58
C PRO A 469 2.65 10.33 3.98
N GLU A 470 1.91 9.44 4.63
CA GLU A 470 2.18 9.00 6.00
C GLU A 470 3.65 8.60 6.23
N GLY A 471 4.19 9.07 7.36
CA GLY A 471 5.56 8.87 7.78
C GLY A 471 6.27 10.18 8.08
N VAL A 472 7.46 10.10 8.67
CA VAL A 472 8.24 11.30 9.02
C VAL A 472 8.51 12.11 7.75
N PRO A 473 8.10 13.38 7.66
CA PRO A 473 8.05 14.10 6.39
C PRO A 473 9.44 14.43 5.82
N GLU A 474 10.47 14.54 6.67
CA GLU A 474 11.87 14.69 6.25
C GLU A 474 12.53 13.38 5.83
N SER A 475 11.85 12.23 5.95
CA SER A 475 12.39 10.96 5.50
C SER A 475 12.60 10.97 3.98
N GLU A 476 13.63 10.27 3.50
CA GLU A 476 13.91 10.19 2.06
C GLU A 476 12.72 9.66 1.25
N THR A 477 11.95 8.73 1.82
CA THR A 477 10.78 8.14 1.15
C THR A 477 9.67 9.16 0.95
N VAL A 478 9.30 9.91 2.00
CA VAL A 478 8.27 10.96 1.89
C VAL A 478 8.73 12.06 0.93
N GLN A 479 9.99 12.48 1.02
CA GLN A 479 10.57 13.48 0.12
C GLN A 479 10.54 13.05 -1.36
N ASP A 480 10.83 11.78 -1.67
CA ASP A 480 10.81 11.27 -3.04
C ASP A 480 9.37 11.18 -3.58
N ILE A 481 8.40 10.79 -2.75
CA ILE A 481 6.97 10.76 -3.12
C ILE A 481 6.43 12.17 -3.38
N LEU A 482 6.78 13.15 -2.54
CA LEU A 482 6.42 14.56 -2.75
C LEU A 482 7.01 15.07 -4.07
N HIS A 483 8.26 14.72 -4.38
CA HIS A 483 8.89 15.06 -5.65
C HIS A 483 8.12 14.49 -6.86
N TRP A 484 7.72 13.21 -6.83
CA TRP A 484 6.94 12.63 -7.91
C TRP A 484 5.52 13.20 -8.05
N THR A 485 4.91 13.58 -6.92
CA THR A 485 3.63 14.29 -6.90
C THR A 485 3.78 15.66 -7.57
N ARG A 486 4.87 16.37 -7.27
CA ARG A 486 5.21 17.66 -7.87
C ARG A 486 5.42 17.58 -9.39
N GLU A 487 6.17 16.59 -9.87
CA GLU A 487 6.36 16.38 -11.31
C GLU A 487 5.04 16.05 -12.04
N THR A 488 4.14 15.33 -11.36
CA THR A 488 2.79 15.06 -11.86
C THR A 488 1.98 16.35 -11.98
N MET A 489 1.95 17.19 -10.94
CA MET A 489 1.25 18.48 -10.96
C MET A 489 1.78 19.41 -12.06
N LYS A 490 3.11 19.53 -12.21
CA LYS A 490 3.74 20.34 -13.26
C LYS A 490 3.29 19.93 -14.65
N MET A 491 3.31 18.63 -14.92
CA MET A 491 2.86 18.09 -16.20
C MET A 491 1.39 18.43 -16.45
N MET A 492 0.50 18.23 -15.49
CA MET A 492 -0.93 18.51 -15.67
C MET A 492 -1.22 19.99 -15.91
N TYR A 493 -0.69 20.88 -15.06
CA TYR A 493 -0.94 22.33 -15.19
C TYR A 493 -0.36 22.92 -16.47
N LYS A 494 0.78 22.40 -16.94
CA LYS A 494 1.34 22.78 -18.24
C LYS A 494 0.39 22.48 -19.39
N PHE A 495 -0.17 21.26 -19.45
CA PHE A 495 -1.15 20.88 -20.49
C PHE A 495 -2.39 21.78 -20.49
N ILE A 496 -2.86 22.16 -19.30
CA ILE A 496 -4.03 23.04 -19.14
C ILE A 496 -3.71 24.45 -19.59
N ALA A 497 -2.58 25.03 -19.16
CA ALA A 497 -2.17 26.37 -19.54
C ALA A 497 -1.94 26.50 -21.06
N GLU A 498 -1.30 25.49 -21.68
CA GLU A 498 -1.14 25.42 -23.14
C GLU A 498 -2.50 25.40 -23.85
N ALA A 499 -3.48 24.64 -23.34
CA ALA A 499 -4.82 24.59 -23.91
C ALA A 499 -5.58 25.93 -23.79
N ILE A 500 -5.46 26.63 -22.65
CA ILE A 500 -6.03 27.97 -22.46
C ILE A 500 -5.42 28.93 -23.49
N GLN A 501 -4.09 28.97 -23.58
CA GLN A 501 -3.38 29.84 -24.52
C GLN A 501 -3.76 29.56 -25.98
N GLU A 502 -3.85 28.29 -26.37
CA GLU A 502 -4.24 27.87 -27.73
C GLU A 502 -5.71 28.20 -28.05
N SER A 503 -6.60 28.19 -27.06
CA SER A 503 -8.02 28.52 -27.24
C SER A 503 -8.28 30.01 -27.47
N GLY A 504 -7.35 30.87 -27.01
CA GLY A 504 -7.47 32.33 -27.01
C GLY A 504 -8.45 32.88 -25.96
N GLU A 505 -8.88 32.06 -24.99
CA GLU A 505 -9.70 32.52 -23.86
C GLU A 505 -8.84 33.02 -22.70
N ASP A 506 -9.33 34.03 -21.99
CA ASP A 506 -8.76 34.43 -20.70
C ASP A 506 -9.17 33.40 -19.63
N GLY A 507 -8.21 32.90 -18.86
CA GLY A 507 -8.48 31.97 -17.78
C GLY A 507 -7.23 31.55 -17.04
N HIS A 508 -7.40 31.12 -15.80
CA HIS A 508 -6.31 30.58 -14.99
C HIS A 508 -6.38 29.05 -14.95
N PRO A 509 -5.27 28.29 -14.93
CA PRO A 509 -5.32 26.83 -14.83
C PRO A 509 -6.13 26.30 -13.62
N ARG A 510 -6.09 27.02 -12.50
CA ARG A 510 -6.92 26.77 -11.29
C ARG A 510 -8.43 27.01 -11.48
N ASP A 511 -8.87 27.61 -12.58
CA ASP A 511 -10.30 27.62 -12.91
C ASP A 511 -10.80 26.22 -13.31
N TYR A 512 -9.88 25.31 -13.66
CA TYR A 512 -10.19 23.97 -14.18
C TYR A 512 -9.67 22.83 -13.31
N LEU A 513 -8.44 22.90 -12.80
CA LEU A 513 -7.84 21.84 -11.98
C LEU A 513 -7.36 22.40 -10.65
N ASN A 514 -7.75 21.75 -9.55
CA ASN A 514 -7.34 22.17 -8.22
C ASN A 514 -6.90 20.98 -7.36
N PHE A 515 -5.83 21.19 -6.60
CA PHE A 515 -5.34 20.27 -5.58
C PHE A 515 -5.64 20.83 -4.20
N PHE A 516 -6.14 19.98 -3.32
CA PHE A 516 -6.45 20.27 -1.92
C PHE A 516 -5.83 19.20 -1.03
N CYS A 517 -5.69 19.52 0.24
CA CYS A 517 -5.53 18.55 1.31
C CYS A 517 -6.52 18.83 2.44
N LEU A 518 -6.56 17.95 3.44
CA LEU A 518 -7.37 18.13 4.63
C LEU A 518 -6.47 18.44 5.83
N ALA A 519 -6.96 19.30 6.72
CA ALA A 519 -6.26 19.72 7.91
C ALA A 519 -7.24 20.03 9.03
N ASN A 520 -6.75 20.03 10.27
CA ASN A 520 -7.51 20.53 11.40
C ASN A 520 -6.62 21.42 12.26
N ARG A 521 -7.26 22.33 12.99
CA ARG A 521 -6.62 23.19 13.99
C ARG A 521 -7.66 23.48 15.06
N GLU A 522 -7.32 23.14 16.29
CA GLU A 522 -8.25 23.21 17.41
C GLU A 522 -7.73 24.21 18.45
N ILE A 523 -8.62 24.98 19.06
CA ILE A 523 -8.27 25.68 20.30
C ILE A 523 -8.28 24.70 21.49
N GLU A 524 -7.56 25.04 22.55
CA GLU A 524 -7.62 24.28 23.80
C GLU A 524 -8.98 24.50 24.47
N VAL A 525 -9.62 23.41 24.91
CA VAL A 525 -10.92 23.44 25.57
C VAL A 525 -10.84 22.89 26.99
N LYS A 526 -11.73 23.36 27.86
CA LYS A 526 -11.77 22.90 29.26
C LYS A 526 -12.10 21.40 29.31
N GLY A 527 -11.26 20.64 30.01
CA GLY A 527 -11.44 19.18 30.17
C GLY A 527 -10.75 18.33 29.11
N GLU A 528 -9.96 18.95 28.23
CA GLU A 528 -9.06 18.24 27.31
C GLU A 528 -8.03 17.40 28.06
N PHE A 529 -7.52 16.35 27.40
CA PHE A 529 -6.47 15.50 27.94
C PHE A 529 -5.18 16.28 28.23
N ILE A 530 -4.71 16.25 29.48
CA ILE A 530 -3.44 16.85 29.87
C ILE A 530 -2.37 15.75 29.90
N PRO A 531 -1.35 15.79 29.02
CA PRO A 531 -0.32 14.76 28.99
C PRO A 531 0.63 14.88 30.18
N PRO A 532 1.12 13.76 30.75
CA PRO A 532 2.09 13.77 31.84
C PRO A 532 3.50 14.27 31.43
N TYR A 533 3.80 14.27 30.12
CA TYR A 533 5.09 14.71 29.59
C TYR A 533 4.91 15.64 28.39
N ASN A 534 5.94 16.42 28.08
CA ASN A 534 5.98 17.27 26.89
C ASN A 534 6.93 16.69 25.83
N PRO A 535 6.66 16.89 24.54
CA PRO A 535 7.64 16.71 23.47
C PRO A 535 8.88 17.60 23.67
N HIS A 536 10.00 17.25 23.03
CA HIS A 536 11.21 18.05 23.13
C HIS A 536 11.06 19.37 22.34
N PRO A 537 11.40 20.56 22.88
CA PRO A 537 11.10 21.87 22.29
C PRO A 537 11.63 22.13 20.87
N GLN A 538 12.66 21.39 20.45
CA GLN A 538 13.29 21.51 19.12
C GLN A 538 12.74 20.51 18.08
N THR A 539 11.64 19.82 18.38
CA THR A 539 11.05 18.81 17.50
C THR A 539 9.81 19.33 16.80
N GLN A 540 9.49 18.75 15.64
CA GLN A 540 8.20 18.99 14.96
C GLN A 540 7.02 18.67 15.85
N TYR A 541 7.14 17.65 16.69
CA TYR A 541 6.09 17.25 17.61
C TYR A 541 5.74 18.39 18.58
N TRP A 542 6.76 19.04 19.14
CA TRP A 542 6.55 20.24 19.95
C TRP A 542 5.88 21.37 19.16
N SER A 543 6.35 21.64 17.94
CA SER A 543 5.77 22.69 17.09
C SER A 543 4.30 22.43 16.77
N ALA A 544 3.96 21.22 16.30
CA ALA A 544 2.58 20.84 15.98
C ALA A 544 1.65 20.87 17.20
N GLN A 545 2.15 20.43 18.37
CA GLN A 545 1.41 20.52 19.63
C GLN A 545 1.20 21.97 20.06
N LYS A 546 2.25 22.80 20.00
CA LYS A 546 2.19 24.22 20.39
C LYS A 546 1.26 25.03 19.49
N HIS A 547 1.32 24.82 18.18
CA HIS A 547 0.48 25.54 17.21
C HIS A 547 -0.90 24.88 17.01
N ARG A 548 -1.14 23.75 17.69
CA ARG A 548 -2.40 23.00 17.76
C ARG A 548 -3.01 22.63 16.42
N ARG A 549 -2.16 22.25 15.47
CA ARG A 549 -2.56 21.92 14.09
C ARG A 549 -1.90 20.64 13.61
N PHE A 550 -2.59 19.93 12.72
CA PHE A 550 -2.04 18.82 11.96
C PHE A 550 -2.88 18.56 10.72
N MET A 551 -2.35 17.81 9.75
CA MET A 551 -3.16 17.33 8.64
C MET A 551 -4.22 16.33 9.11
N VAL A 552 -5.36 16.30 8.43
CA VAL A 552 -6.26 15.15 8.45
C VAL A 552 -5.78 14.25 7.33
N TYR A 553 -5.38 13.02 7.65
CA TYR A 553 -4.73 12.15 6.68
C TYR A 553 -5.75 11.56 5.71
N VAL A 554 -5.65 11.96 4.44
CA VAL A 554 -6.51 11.45 3.36
C VAL A 554 -5.98 10.08 2.94
N HIS A 555 -6.62 9.04 3.45
CA HIS A 555 -6.35 7.65 3.06
C HIS A 555 -7.37 7.11 2.05
N SER A 556 -8.41 7.87 1.70
CA SER A 556 -9.38 7.52 0.65
C SER A 556 -8.74 7.01 -0.65
N LYS A 557 -9.48 6.19 -1.39
CA LYS A 557 -9.22 5.86 -2.80
C LYS A 557 -10.53 5.90 -3.58
N LEU A 558 -10.98 7.13 -3.87
CA LEU A 558 -12.28 7.45 -4.46
C LEU A 558 -12.08 8.23 -5.77
N MET A 559 -12.93 7.96 -6.75
CA MET A 559 -13.19 8.88 -7.85
C MET A 559 -14.69 8.96 -8.11
N ILE A 560 -15.23 10.18 -8.20
CA ILE A 560 -16.61 10.48 -8.58
C ILE A 560 -16.57 11.25 -9.90
N VAL A 561 -17.40 10.84 -10.84
CA VAL A 561 -17.50 11.46 -12.17
C VAL A 561 -18.95 11.87 -12.43
N ASP A 562 -19.13 13.16 -12.73
CA ASP A 562 -20.40 13.76 -13.13
C ASP A 562 -21.59 13.49 -12.18
N ASP A 563 -21.33 13.19 -10.90
CA ASP A 563 -22.34 12.75 -9.92
C ASP A 563 -23.15 11.51 -10.35
N THR A 564 -22.65 10.73 -11.31
CA THR A 564 -23.35 9.58 -11.91
C THR A 564 -22.64 8.25 -11.69
N TYR A 565 -21.30 8.26 -11.71
CA TYR A 565 -20.47 7.07 -11.60
C TYR A 565 -19.40 7.29 -10.53
N LEU A 566 -19.13 6.26 -9.73
CA LEU A 566 -18.02 6.28 -8.79
C LEU A 566 -17.15 5.04 -8.90
N LEU A 567 -15.88 5.19 -8.54
CA LEU A 567 -14.91 4.12 -8.28
C LEU A 567 -14.43 4.23 -6.84
N ILE A 568 -14.50 3.15 -6.09
CA ILE A 568 -14.09 3.08 -4.68
C ILE A 568 -13.39 1.75 -4.39
N GLY A 569 -12.30 1.78 -3.63
CA GLY A 569 -11.52 0.57 -3.35
C GLY A 569 -10.24 0.82 -2.56
N SER A 570 -9.24 -0.03 -2.78
CA SER A 570 -7.94 0.05 -2.09
C SER A 570 -6.82 0.70 -2.91
N ALA A 571 -7.06 0.92 -4.22
CA ALA A 571 -6.02 1.27 -5.17
C ALA A 571 -5.66 2.76 -5.20
N ASN A 572 -4.41 3.05 -4.90
CA ASN A 572 -3.87 4.41 -4.97
C ASN A 572 -3.61 4.86 -6.42
N VAL A 573 -3.65 6.17 -6.70
CA VAL A 573 -3.21 6.72 -8.00
C VAL A 573 -1.68 6.78 -8.01
N ASN A 574 -1.06 5.61 -8.14
CA ASN A 574 0.37 5.44 -8.33
C ASN A 574 0.63 4.15 -9.13
N GLN A 575 1.88 3.95 -9.56
CA GLN A 575 2.20 2.72 -10.30
C GLN A 575 2.10 1.46 -9.42
N ARG A 576 2.32 1.55 -8.11
CA ARG A 576 2.25 0.39 -7.20
C ARG A 576 0.87 -0.28 -7.23
N SER A 577 -0.20 0.50 -7.25
CA SER A 577 -1.57 -0.02 -7.29
C SER A 577 -2.08 -0.25 -8.73
N MET A 578 -1.65 0.55 -9.71
CA MET A 578 -2.20 0.51 -11.08
C MET A 578 -1.54 -0.49 -12.04
N ASP A 579 -0.44 -1.13 -11.64
CA ASP A 579 0.39 -1.97 -12.54
C ASP A 579 -0.17 -3.39 -12.78
N GLY A 580 -0.92 -3.93 -11.83
CA GLY A 580 -1.40 -5.33 -11.84
C GLY A 580 -0.36 -6.37 -11.37
N LYS A 581 0.95 -6.11 -11.50
CA LYS A 581 2.03 -7.01 -11.04
C LYS A 581 2.73 -6.58 -9.76
N ARG A 582 2.34 -5.43 -9.21
CA ARG A 582 2.96 -4.86 -8.02
C ARG A 582 2.13 -5.23 -6.80
N ASP A 583 1.42 -4.29 -6.21
CA ASP A 583 0.51 -4.62 -5.10
C ASP A 583 -0.78 -5.22 -5.64
N THR A 584 -1.38 -6.13 -4.87
CA THR A 584 -2.72 -6.61 -5.21
C THR A 584 -3.77 -5.68 -4.64
N GLU A 585 -4.72 -5.25 -5.47
CA GLU A 585 -5.75 -4.27 -5.12
C GLU A 585 -7.14 -4.76 -5.54
N ILE A 586 -8.20 -4.16 -4.97
CA ILE A 586 -9.59 -4.39 -5.35
C ILE A 586 -10.35 -3.06 -5.33
N ALA A 587 -11.28 -2.89 -6.25
CA ALA A 587 -12.19 -1.76 -6.30
C ALA A 587 -13.54 -2.18 -6.89
N ILE A 588 -14.56 -1.37 -6.70
CA ILE A 588 -15.82 -1.43 -7.45
C ILE A 588 -16.01 -0.15 -8.23
N GLY A 589 -16.59 -0.27 -9.42
CA GLY A 589 -17.22 0.85 -10.10
C GLY A 589 -18.73 0.67 -10.12
N CYS A 590 -19.47 1.71 -9.78
CA CYS A 590 -20.90 1.62 -9.67
C CYS A 590 -21.64 2.90 -10.06
N TYR A 591 -22.89 2.72 -10.48
CA TYR A 591 -23.86 3.76 -10.78
C TYR A 591 -25.27 3.25 -10.50
N GLN A 592 -26.22 4.18 -10.35
CA GLN A 592 -27.64 3.84 -10.19
C GLN A 592 -28.40 4.04 -11.49
N ASN A 593 -29.39 3.16 -11.74
CA ASN A 593 -30.36 3.38 -12.80
C ASN A 593 -31.16 4.67 -12.52
N GLN A 594 -31.36 5.50 -13.56
CA GLN A 594 -32.23 6.65 -13.41
C GLN A 594 -33.71 6.19 -13.30
N PRO A 595 -34.51 6.75 -12.38
CA PRO A 595 -35.93 6.48 -12.33
C PRO A 595 -36.63 6.82 -13.66
N LYS A 596 -37.61 6.00 -14.06
CA LYS A 596 -38.31 6.09 -15.36
C LYS A 596 -39.20 7.34 -15.52
N ASN A 597 -39.46 8.08 -14.45
CA ASN A 597 -40.28 9.30 -14.47
C ASN A 597 -39.35 10.52 -14.48
N GLY A 598 -39.12 11.05 -15.68
CA GLY A 598 -37.99 11.91 -16.03
C GLY A 598 -38.01 13.37 -15.57
N GLU A 599 -38.41 13.66 -14.33
CA GLU A 599 -38.24 14.99 -13.73
C GLU A 599 -37.62 14.82 -12.33
N ASN A 600 -36.38 15.30 -12.15
CA ASN A 600 -35.54 15.29 -10.93
C ASN A 600 -34.64 14.07 -10.62
N SER A 601 -34.33 13.18 -11.58
CA SER A 601 -33.51 11.97 -11.33
C SER A 601 -32.04 12.21 -10.94
N ILE A 602 -31.39 13.25 -11.48
CA ILE A 602 -29.98 13.60 -11.17
C ILE A 602 -29.84 14.24 -9.78
N ILE A 603 -30.95 14.70 -9.19
CA ILE A 603 -30.96 15.45 -7.93
C ILE A 603 -30.89 14.54 -6.70
N ASN A 604 -31.35 13.29 -6.82
CA ASN A 604 -31.53 12.37 -5.68
C ASN A 604 -30.72 11.06 -5.78
N GLY A 605 -29.62 11.05 -6.54
CA GLY A 605 -28.75 9.87 -6.68
C GLY A 605 -27.80 9.69 -5.49
N GLY A 606 -27.58 8.45 -5.05
CA GLY A 606 -26.66 8.11 -3.96
C GLY A 606 -25.21 8.50 -4.22
N VAL A 607 -24.77 8.58 -5.48
CA VAL A 607 -23.43 9.09 -5.85
C VAL A 607 -23.32 10.59 -5.54
N ARG A 608 -24.27 11.40 -6.04
CA ARG A 608 -24.35 12.84 -5.78
C ARG A 608 -24.43 13.14 -4.28
N ALA A 609 -25.32 12.44 -3.60
CA ALA A 609 -25.52 12.62 -2.17
C ALA A 609 -24.26 12.30 -1.35
N PHE A 610 -23.53 11.23 -1.72
CA PHE A 610 -22.27 10.92 -1.07
C PHE A 610 -21.23 12.03 -1.29
N ARG A 611 -21.13 12.57 -2.51
CA ARG A 611 -20.25 13.71 -2.83
C ARG A 611 -20.63 14.99 -2.08
N LEU A 612 -21.93 15.27 -1.91
CA LEU A 612 -22.42 16.38 -1.08
C LEU A 612 -22.06 16.18 0.40
N SER A 613 -22.19 14.96 0.93
CA SER A 613 -21.81 14.62 2.31
C SER A 613 -20.32 14.85 2.57
N LEU A 614 -19.46 14.38 1.66
CA LEU A 614 -18.01 14.61 1.73
C LEU A 614 -17.68 16.10 1.67
N TRP A 615 -18.31 16.85 0.75
CA TRP A 615 -18.08 18.28 0.68
C TRP A 615 -18.59 19.02 1.91
N TYR A 616 -19.69 18.57 2.51
CA TYR A 616 -20.21 19.15 3.74
C TYR A 616 -19.24 18.95 4.92
N GLU A 617 -18.67 17.76 5.08
CA GLU A 617 -17.57 17.50 6.03
C GLU A 617 -16.37 18.40 5.74
N HIS A 618 -15.88 18.42 4.50
CA HIS A 618 -14.65 19.12 4.17
C HIS A 618 -14.80 20.64 4.31
N THR A 619 -15.96 21.18 3.97
CA THR A 619 -16.18 22.63 3.89
C THR A 619 -16.93 23.21 5.08
N GLY A 620 -17.57 22.37 5.90
CA GLY A 620 -18.49 22.76 6.97
C GLY A 620 -19.74 23.49 6.47
N ARG A 621 -20.10 23.37 5.18
CA ARG A 621 -21.13 24.18 4.52
C ARG A 621 -21.99 23.39 3.54
N ASP A 622 -23.21 23.87 3.36
CA ASP A 622 -24.14 23.49 2.29
C ASP A 622 -24.38 24.69 1.40
N GLU A 623 -23.74 24.73 0.24
CA GLU A 623 -23.84 25.86 -0.69
C GLU A 623 -24.59 25.40 -1.96
N GLU A 624 -25.53 26.21 -2.46
CA GLU A 624 -26.32 25.87 -3.65
C GLU A 624 -25.42 25.58 -4.87
N VAL A 625 -24.30 26.29 -4.98
CA VAL A 625 -23.31 26.12 -6.07
C VAL A 625 -22.67 24.72 -6.07
N TYR A 626 -22.71 23.96 -4.96
CA TYR A 626 -22.20 22.58 -4.90
C TYR A 626 -23.04 21.60 -5.71
N ASN A 627 -24.23 21.99 -6.14
CA ASN A 627 -25.05 21.24 -7.07
C ASN A 627 -24.54 21.32 -8.52
N GLU A 628 -23.64 22.27 -8.79
CA GLU A 628 -23.05 22.52 -10.10
C GLU A 628 -21.51 22.52 -10.02
N PRO A 629 -20.86 21.36 -9.70
CA PRO A 629 -19.42 21.30 -9.44
C PRO A 629 -18.56 21.74 -10.62
N HIS A 630 -19.09 21.60 -11.83
CA HIS A 630 -18.38 22.05 -13.02
C HIS A 630 -18.36 23.57 -13.18
N SER A 631 -19.25 24.34 -12.56
CA SER A 631 -19.34 25.79 -12.74
C SER A 631 -18.08 26.53 -12.26
N LEU A 632 -17.79 27.69 -12.85
CA LEU A 632 -16.68 28.53 -12.40
C LEU A 632 -16.94 29.09 -10.98
N GLU A 633 -18.20 29.40 -10.69
CA GLU A 633 -18.63 29.88 -9.37
C GLU A 633 -18.35 28.84 -8.29
N CYS A 634 -18.75 27.57 -8.50
CA CYS A 634 -18.44 26.51 -7.56
C CYS A 634 -16.94 26.32 -7.35
N VAL A 635 -16.13 26.34 -8.42
CA VAL A 635 -14.67 26.25 -8.31
C VAL A 635 -14.11 27.39 -7.46
N LYS A 636 -14.53 28.64 -7.72
CA LYS A 636 -14.09 29.82 -6.96
C LYS A 636 -14.52 29.76 -5.50
N THR A 637 -15.73 29.28 -5.21
CA THR A 637 -16.22 29.11 -3.83
C THR A 637 -15.37 28.10 -3.06
N ILE A 638 -15.14 26.91 -3.63
CA ILE A 638 -14.31 25.87 -3.01
C ILE A 638 -12.86 26.36 -2.82
N LEU A 639 -12.29 27.03 -3.82
CA LEU A 639 -10.96 27.61 -3.71
C LEU A 639 -10.87 28.70 -2.64
N SER A 640 -11.88 29.56 -2.54
CA SER A 640 -11.92 30.61 -1.52
C SER A 640 -11.96 30.03 -0.10
N ILE A 641 -12.70 28.94 0.09
CA ILE A 641 -12.73 28.20 1.36
C ILE A 641 -11.33 27.63 1.65
N GLY A 642 -10.74 26.91 0.69
CA GLY A 642 -9.41 26.31 0.84
C GLY A 642 -8.30 27.33 1.13
N ASP A 643 -8.30 28.48 0.43
CA ASP A 643 -7.31 29.54 0.60
C ASP A 643 -7.49 30.27 1.94
N LYS A 644 -8.75 30.48 2.38
CA LYS A 644 -9.03 31.05 3.71
C LYS A 644 -8.57 30.11 4.81
N MET A 645 -8.88 28.83 4.70
CA MET A 645 -8.49 27.82 5.68
C MET A 645 -6.98 27.59 5.70
N TRP A 646 -6.29 27.67 4.55
CA TRP A 646 -4.83 27.63 4.50
C TRP A 646 -4.19 28.78 5.30
N LYS A 647 -4.74 30.00 5.22
CA LYS A 647 -4.27 31.14 6.02
C LYS A 647 -4.45 30.90 7.53
N ILE A 648 -5.62 30.41 7.92
CA ILE A 648 -5.90 30.05 9.32
C ILE A 648 -5.00 28.92 9.79
N TYR A 649 -4.74 27.91 8.94
CA TYR A 649 -3.90 26.78 9.27
C TYR A 649 -2.43 27.18 9.40
N SER A 650 -1.90 27.99 8.48
CA SER A 650 -0.46 28.27 8.35
C SER A 650 0.06 29.39 9.26
N GLN A 651 -0.77 30.32 9.71
CA GLN A 651 -0.36 31.42 10.61
C GLN A 651 0.12 30.94 12.00
N ASP A 652 0.93 31.75 12.68
CA ASP A 652 1.48 31.42 14.00
C ASP A 652 0.40 31.44 15.11
N GLU A 653 -0.54 32.39 15.06
CA GLU A 653 -1.62 32.50 16.05
C GLU A 653 -2.58 31.31 15.96
N VAL A 654 -2.87 30.70 17.11
CA VAL A 654 -3.79 29.56 17.19
C VAL A 654 -5.22 30.05 17.02
N GLN A 655 -5.85 29.61 15.94
CA GLN A 655 -7.25 29.87 15.63
C GLN A 655 -7.93 28.57 15.22
N ASP A 656 -9.14 28.33 15.74
CA ASP A 656 -9.93 27.16 15.40
C ASP A 656 -10.40 27.21 13.94
N MET A 657 -10.34 26.08 13.23
CA MET A 657 -10.86 25.97 11.86
C MET A 657 -12.38 25.77 11.79
N GLY A 658 -13.06 25.61 12.94
CA GLY A 658 -14.51 25.63 13.05
C GLY A 658 -15.20 24.44 12.39
N GLY A 659 -14.53 23.28 12.32
CA GLY A 659 -15.04 22.09 11.63
C GLY A 659 -14.91 22.14 10.10
N VAL A 660 -14.13 23.09 9.56
CA VAL A 660 -13.76 23.11 8.14
C VAL A 660 -12.39 22.45 7.98
N HIS A 661 -12.29 21.45 7.11
CA HIS A 661 -11.05 20.69 6.93
C HIS A 661 -10.32 20.98 5.62
N LEU A 662 -11.05 21.41 4.59
CA LEU A 662 -10.51 21.65 3.26
C LEU A 662 -9.49 22.80 3.28
N VAL A 663 -8.27 22.52 2.85
CA VAL A 663 -7.23 23.52 2.62
C VAL A 663 -6.69 23.40 1.20
N THR A 664 -6.39 24.53 0.57
CA THR A 664 -5.69 24.52 -0.73
C THR A 664 -4.32 23.87 -0.55
N TYR A 665 -3.95 22.96 -1.45
CA TYR A 665 -2.63 22.33 -1.39
C TYR A 665 -1.54 23.40 -1.57
N PRO A 666 -0.47 23.43 -0.76
CA PRO A 666 0.33 24.65 -0.56
C PRO A 666 1.35 24.93 -1.68
N ILE A 667 0.84 25.22 -2.87
CA ILE A 667 1.60 25.48 -4.09
C ILE A 667 1.06 26.74 -4.79
N ASN A 668 1.95 27.48 -5.45
CA ASN A 668 1.54 28.53 -6.37
C ASN A 668 1.47 27.97 -7.80
N VAL A 669 0.47 28.38 -8.57
CA VAL A 669 0.33 28.03 -9.99
C VAL A 669 0.20 29.33 -10.75
N THR A 670 1.05 29.53 -11.76
CA THR A 670 1.02 30.73 -12.59
C THR A 670 0.07 30.56 -13.79
N ASP A 671 -0.25 31.67 -14.48
CA ASP A 671 -1.03 31.65 -15.74
C ASP A 671 -0.40 30.77 -16.82
N LYS A 672 0.93 30.57 -16.76
CA LYS A 672 1.70 29.71 -17.68
C LYS A 672 1.71 28.23 -17.26
N GLY A 673 1.00 27.87 -16.20
CA GLY A 673 0.96 26.51 -15.66
C GLY A 673 2.23 26.10 -14.93
N CYS A 674 3.12 27.04 -14.59
CA CYS A 674 4.28 26.74 -13.75
C CYS A 674 3.83 26.50 -12.32
N VAL A 675 4.35 25.44 -11.69
CA VAL A 675 4.08 25.14 -10.29
C VAL A 675 5.27 25.58 -9.45
N GLU A 676 5.04 26.54 -8.56
CA GLU A 676 6.04 27.21 -7.71
C GLU A 676 5.76 26.98 -6.22
N ASP A 677 6.76 27.22 -5.39
CA ASP A 677 6.62 27.12 -3.94
C ASP A 677 5.91 28.37 -3.39
N LEU A 678 5.13 28.22 -2.31
CA LEU A 678 4.50 29.36 -1.66
C LEU A 678 5.53 30.17 -0.87
N ALA A 679 5.70 31.44 -1.24
CA ALA A 679 6.65 32.35 -0.58
C ALA A 679 6.32 32.59 0.91
N GLU A 680 5.04 32.57 1.27
CA GLU A 680 4.55 32.79 2.64
C GLU A 680 5.06 31.75 3.66
N ILE A 681 5.45 30.57 3.20
CA ILE A 681 5.94 29.46 4.03
C ILE A 681 7.39 29.05 3.71
N ASP A 682 8.13 29.89 2.97
CA ASP A 682 9.49 29.59 2.49
C ASP A 682 9.59 28.20 1.81
N GLY A 683 8.49 27.76 1.16
CA GLY A 683 8.39 26.46 0.51
C GLY A 683 8.35 25.22 1.42
N HIS A 684 8.15 25.34 2.73
CA HIS A 684 8.10 24.21 3.67
C HIS A 684 6.73 24.02 4.33
N PHE A 685 6.33 22.78 4.62
CA PHE A 685 5.09 22.56 5.36
C PHE A 685 5.18 23.15 6.78
N PRO A 686 4.09 23.75 7.29
CA PRO A 686 4.07 24.32 8.64
C PRO A 686 4.53 23.31 9.69
N ASP A 687 5.29 23.78 10.69
CA ASP A 687 5.89 22.98 11.78
C ASP A 687 7.00 22.00 11.38
N THR A 688 7.36 21.93 10.09
CA THR A 688 8.37 20.99 9.58
C THR A 688 9.55 21.69 8.89
N LYS A 689 10.57 20.91 8.54
CA LYS A 689 11.64 21.33 7.61
C LYS A 689 11.48 20.63 6.26
N THR A 690 10.28 20.19 5.95
CA THR A 690 9.94 19.39 4.77
C THR A 690 9.53 20.31 3.63
N PRO A 691 10.31 20.39 2.53
CA PRO A 691 9.92 21.14 1.36
C PRO A 691 8.65 20.55 0.73
N VAL A 692 7.69 21.41 0.37
CA VAL A 692 6.44 21.01 -0.28
C VAL A 692 6.70 20.34 -1.64
N GLY A 693 7.68 20.84 -2.39
CA GLY A 693 8.09 20.26 -3.67
C GLY A 693 8.81 18.91 -3.55
N GLY A 694 9.13 18.45 -2.34
CA GLY A 694 9.91 17.25 -2.09
C GLY A 694 11.36 17.33 -2.58
N LYS A 695 12.10 16.25 -2.38
CA LYS A 695 13.50 16.12 -2.81
C LYS A 695 13.76 14.71 -3.31
N ARG A 696 14.43 14.60 -4.44
CA ARG A 696 14.76 13.30 -5.03
C ARG A 696 15.83 12.58 -4.19
N SER A 697 15.57 11.33 -3.82
CA SER A 697 16.56 10.54 -3.07
C SER A 697 17.70 10.05 -3.98
N SER A 698 18.94 10.19 -3.49
CA SER A 698 20.13 9.63 -4.15
C SER A 698 20.35 8.14 -3.87
N VAL A 699 19.67 7.59 -2.84
CA VAL A 699 19.83 6.21 -2.33
C VAL A 699 18.73 5.29 -2.85
N VAL A 700 17.46 5.74 -2.83
CA VAL A 700 16.31 4.98 -3.39
C VAL A 700 16.46 4.80 -4.90
N SER A 701 16.95 5.83 -5.60
CA SER A 701 17.29 5.82 -7.02
C SER A 701 18.35 4.76 -7.40
N LYS A 702 19.30 4.44 -6.51
CA LYS A 702 20.38 3.47 -6.79
C LYS A 702 19.98 2.00 -6.56
N ARG A 703 18.89 1.74 -5.83
CA ARG A 703 18.39 0.37 -5.59
C ARG A 703 17.52 -0.17 -6.73
N HIS A 704 17.16 0.68 -7.69
CA HIS A 704 16.57 0.27 -8.96
C HIS A 704 17.46 0.71 -10.12
N PRO A 705 18.14 -0.22 -10.84
CA PRO A 705 18.88 0.17 -12.03
C PRO A 705 17.87 0.61 -13.10
N SER A 706 17.71 1.92 -13.26
CA SER A 706 17.12 2.52 -14.45
C SER A 706 18.04 2.21 -15.64
N PHE A 707 17.50 1.52 -16.64
CA PHE A 707 18.19 1.30 -17.90
C PHE A 707 18.43 2.64 -18.60
N SER A 708 19.70 3.03 -18.71
CA SER A 708 20.16 3.90 -19.81
C SER A 708 21.30 3.19 -20.54
N PRO A 709 21.31 3.18 -21.89
CA PRO A 709 22.34 2.50 -22.65
C PRO A 709 23.56 3.41 -22.79
N LEU A 710 24.46 3.41 -21.80
CA LEU A 710 25.78 4.01 -22.00
C LEU A 710 26.62 3.11 -22.89
N ARG A 711 26.66 3.45 -24.19
CA ARG A 711 27.71 3.04 -25.11
C ARG A 711 29.07 3.46 -24.52
N ARG A 712 29.84 2.50 -24.00
CA ARG A 712 31.30 2.66 -23.87
C ARG A 712 31.99 1.54 -24.66
N ARG A 713 32.80 1.97 -25.62
CA ARG A 713 33.70 1.15 -26.44
C ARG A 713 34.55 0.27 -25.52
N LEU A 714 34.38 -1.04 -25.58
CA LEU A 714 35.28 -2.01 -24.97
C LEU A 714 36.22 -2.55 -26.06
N LYS A 715 37.52 -2.38 -25.82
CA LYS A 715 38.59 -3.08 -26.56
C LYS A 715 38.50 -4.59 -26.28
N PRO A 716 38.81 -5.47 -27.25
CA PRO A 716 38.69 -6.91 -27.08
C PRO A 716 39.93 -7.47 -26.38
N SER A 717 39.85 -7.77 -25.07
CA SER A 717 40.84 -8.64 -24.42
C SER A 717 40.35 -9.41 -23.18
N ILE A 718 39.07 -9.34 -22.81
CA ILE A 718 38.55 -9.92 -21.54
C ILE A 718 37.65 -11.16 -21.77
N THR A 719 37.31 -11.49 -23.01
CA THR A 719 36.37 -12.58 -23.32
C THR A 719 36.96 -14.00 -23.23
N THR A 720 38.28 -14.15 -23.10
CA THR A 720 38.91 -15.48 -23.01
C THR A 720 39.09 -15.97 -21.56
N LYS A 721 39.14 -15.08 -20.56
CA LYS A 721 39.32 -15.45 -19.14
C LYS A 721 38.04 -15.77 -18.37
N MET A 722 36.87 -15.33 -18.85
CA MET A 722 35.58 -15.64 -18.20
C MET A 722 34.99 -17.01 -18.58
N LYS A 723 35.43 -17.61 -19.69
CA LYS A 723 34.98 -18.95 -20.09
C LYS A 723 35.59 -20.05 -19.21
N THR A 724 36.85 -19.90 -18.81
CA THR A 724 37.58 -20.87 -17.97
C THR A 724 37.09 -20.88 -16.51
N LEU A 725 36.56 -19.76 -16.01
CA LEU A 725 36.09 -19.66 -14.62
C LEU A 725 34.68 -20.26 -14.42
N MET A 726 33.84 -20.28 -15.46
CA MET A 726 32.51 -20.89 -15.41
C MET A 726 32.57 -22.42 -15.52
N GLU A 727 33.51 -22.98 -16.26
CA GLU A 727 33.71 -24.44 -16.35
C GLU A 727 34.24 -25.03 -15.03
N TYR A 728 35.09 -24.31 -14.30
CA TYR A 728 35.59 -24.75 -12.99
C TYR A 728 34.52 -24.76 -11.89
N LYS A 729 33.58 -23.80 -11.93
CA LYS A 729 32.50 -23.71 -10.92
C LYS A 729 31.45 -24.80 -11.10
N MET A 730 31.15 -25.15 -12.35
CA MET A 730 30.20 -26.21 -12.68
C MET A 730 30.71 -27.62 -12.34
N LEU A 731 32.03 -27.85 -12.37
CA LEU A 731 32.68 -29.10 -11.94
C LEU A 731 32.74 -29.26 -10.41
N ALA A 732 32.80 -28.16 -9.66
CA ALA A 732 32.80 -28.18 -8.19
C ALA A 732 31.40 -28.50 -7.63
N ASP A 733 30.36 -27.92 -8.22
CA ASP A 733 28.97 -28.15 -7.80
C ASP A 733 28.49 -29.58 -8.12
N LEU A 734 28.99 -30.19 -9.21
CA LEU A 734 28.70 -31.59 -9.55
C LEU A 734 29.37 -32.59 -8.58
N ARG A 735 30.57 -32.27 -8.07
CA ARG A 735 31.26 -33.07 -7.04
C ARG A 735 30.55 -33.00 -5.69
N LEU A 736 30.03 -31.84 -5.31
CA LEU A 736 29.30 -31.68 -4.05
C LEU A 736 28.00 -32.48 -4.05
N LEU A 737 27.26 -32.48 -5.17
CA LEU A 737 26.04 -33.27 -5.37
C LEU A 737 26.31 -34.78 -5.35
N LEU A 738 27.41 -35.25 -5.95
CA LEU A 738 27.81 -36.67 -5.92
C LEU A 738 28.20 -37.15 -4.51
N ILE A 739 28.88 -36.31 -3.72
CA ILE A 739 29.23 -36.62 -2.33
C ILE A 739 27.98 -36.69 -1.45
N THR A 740 27.03 -35.77 -1.62
CA THR A 740 25.77 -35.78 -0.86
C THR A 740 24.91 -37.01 -1.18
N PHE A 741 24.85 -37.46 -2.45
CA PHE A 741 24.11 -38.67 -2.83
C PHE A 741 24.77 -39.98 -2.37
N LEU A 742 26.10 -40.01 -2.18
CA LEU A 742 26.82 -41.18 -1.65
C LEU A 742 26.79 -41.27 -0.11
N CYS A 743 26.64 -40.15 0.61
CA CYS A 743 26.65 -40.15 2.08
C CYS A 743 25.29 -40.47 2.73
N ILE A 744 24.17 -40.23 2.04
CA ILE A 744 22.83 -40.48 2.58
C ILE A 744 22.52 -41.98 2.80
N PRO A 745 22.89 -42.92 1.89
CA PRO A 745 22.70 -44.35 2.12
C PRO A 745 23.59 -44.92 3.25
N ILE A 746 24.81 -44.38 3.40
CA ILE A 746 25.77 -44.82 4.43
C ILE A 746 25.30 -44.41 5.83
N GLY A 747 24.74 -43.21 5.98
CA GLY A 747 24.14 -42.75 7.25
C GLY A 747 22.89 -43.56 7.65
N PHE A 748 22.09 -44.02 6.68
CA PHE A 748 20.91 -44.85 6.94
C PHE A 748 21.27 -46.28 7.36
N LEU A 749 22.34 -46.86 6.79
CA LEU A 749 22.88 -48.17 7.19
C LEU A 749 23.52 -48.12 8.59
N PHE A 750 24.27 -47.06 8.93
CA PHE A 750 24.84 -46.89 10.28
C PHE A 750 23.78 -46.66 11.36
N GLY A 751 22.73 -45.90 11.06
CA GLY A 751 21.61 -45.67 11.98
C GLY A 751 20.76 -46.92 12.24
N SER A 752 20.63 -47.80 11.26
CA SER A 752 19.91 -49.08 11.40
C SER A 752 20.71 -50.10 12.22
N PHE A 753 22.03 -50.15 12.04
CA PHE A 753 22.93 -51.02 12.80
C PHE A 753 23.03 -50.64 14.30
N LEU A 754 22.99 -49.35 14.62
CA LEU A 754 22.98 -48.86 16.01
C LEU A 754 21.64 -49.13 16.72
N ARG A 755 20.54 -49.23 15.97
CA ARG A 755 19.21 -49.55 16.52
C ARG A 755 19.08 -51.04 16.85
N GLU A 756 19.66 -51.93 16.04
CA GLU A 756 19.77 -53.37 16.34
C GLU A 756 20.68 -53.64 17.56
N MET A 757 21.77 -52.90 17.74
CA MET A 757 22.63 -53.05 18.93
C MET A 757 21.95 -52.59 20.24
N HIS A 758 20.98 -51.67 20.17
CA HIS A 758 20.28 -51.17 21.35
C HIS A 758 19.08 -52.05 21.77
N GLU A 759 18.50 -52.82 20.85
CA GLU A 759 17.45 -53.81 21.19
C GLU A 759 18.01 -55.17 21.64
N VAL A 760 19.24 -55.53 21.26
CA VAL A 760 19.89 -56.78 21.73
C VAL A 760 20.34 -56.71 23.20
N GLN A 761 20.40 -55.53 23.82
CA GLN A 761 20.85 -55.36 25.20
C GLN A 761 19.73 -55.35 26.26
N LYS A 762 18.45 -55.49 25.86
CA LYS A 762 17.29 -55.41 26.77
C LYS A 762 16.68 -56.73 27.21
N ASP A 763 17.05 -57.86 26.61
CA ASP A 763 16.55 -59.17 27.01
C ASP A 763 17.66 -60.09 27.49
N THR A 764 18.04 -59.98 28.76
CA THR A 764 18.52 -61.08 29.63
C THR A 764 18.89 -60.53 31.01
N PHE A 765 18.03 -60.70 32.01
CA PHE A 765 18.27 -61.33 33.33
C PHE A 765 17.16 -60.96 34.33
N TYR A 766 16.60 -62.01 34.94
CA TYR A 766 15.45 -62.04 35.85
C TYR A 766 15.78 -61.59 37.30
N SER A 767 14.88 -60.77 37.90
CA SER A 767 14.12 -60.90 39.20
C SER A 767 14.75 -61.55 40.47
N PRO A 768 14.18 -61.39 41.71
CA PRO A 768 13.71 -60.23 42.51
C PRO A 768 14.31 -60.22 43.94
N PHE A 769 14.00 -59.26 44.84
CA PHE A 769 13.75 -59.42 46.31
C PHE A 769 13.72 -58.06 47.06
N ASP A 770 12.55 -57.73 47.61
CA ASP A 770 12.17 -57.23 48.96
C ASP A 770 12.99 -56.28 49.87
N LEU A 771 12.20 -55.51 50.65
CA LEU A 771 12.37 -55.03 52.04
C LEU A 771 13.04 -53.66 52.38
N SER A 772 12.16 -52.73 52.80
CA SER A 772 12.09 -52.01 54.10
C SER A 772 13.19 -51.06 54.64
N TYR A 773 12.68 -49.92 55.15
CA TYR A 773 13.00 -49.21 56.41
C TYR A 773 14.21 -48.25 56.56
N SER A 774 13.85 -46.97 56.73
CA SER A 774 14.24 -45.92 57.71
C SER A 774 15.69 -45.52 58.06
N SER A 775 15.77 -44.22 58.35
CA SER A 775 16.41 -43.54 59.50
C SER A 775 17.80 -42.88 59.36
N TYR A 776 17.80 -41.54 59.57
CA TYR A 776 18.69 -40.67 60.39
C TYR A 776 20.22 -40.75 60.16
N ALA A 777 21.05 -39.70 60.24
CA ALA A 777 20.98 -38.24 60.45
C ALA A 777 22.40 -37.66 60.18
N ASP A 778 22.48 -36.34 59.92
CA ASP A 778 23.57 -35.37 60.21
C ASP A 778 25.00 -35.62 59.62
N ASP A 779 25.83 -34.65 59.19
CA ASP A 779 25.86 -33.20 59.39
C ASP A 779 26.83 -32.48 58.41
N TYR A 780 26.60 -31.16 58.20
CA TYR A 780 27.47 -30.04 57.73
C TYR A 780 28.48 -30.15 56.55
N ASP A 781 28.28 -29.44 55.43
CA ASP A 781 28.58 -27.99 55.22
C ASP A 781 28.73 -27.62 53.70
N SER A 782 28.41 -26.35 53.39
CA SER A 782 28.78 -25.53 52.22
C SER A 782 27.78 -25.30 51.04
N ARG A 783 26.94 -24.28 51.27
CA ARG A 783 26.63 -23.11 50.40
C ARG A 783 25.96 -23.29 49.02
N ASN A 784 24.66 -22.94 49.05
CA ASN A 784 23.89 -22.06 48.15
C ASN A 784 23.59 -22.46 46.69
N MET A 785 22.36 -22.98 46.53
CA MET A 785 21.50 -22.82 45.35
C MET A 785 21.03 -21.36 45.14
N SER A 786 20.85 -20.96 43.88
CA SER A 786 19.87 -19.95 43.45
C SER A 786 19.41 -20.34 42.03
N LYS A 787 18.26 -20.99 41.84
CA LYS A 787 16.94 -20.37 41.57
C LYS A 787 17.05 -19.07 40.77
N ILE A 788 16.84 -19.16 39.46
CA ILE A 788 16.63 -18.00 38.58
C ILE A 788 15.24 -17.44 38.87
N TYR A 789 15.22 -16.24 39.47
CA TYR A 789 14.05 -15.38 39.54
C TYR A 789 13.94 -14.58 38.24
N ILE A 790 12.77 -14.63 37.59
CA ILE A 790 12.35 -13.57 36.67
C ILE A 790 11.66 -12.52 37.53
N ALA A 791 12.39 -11.46 37.88
CA ALA A 791 11.80 -10.27 38.45
C ALA A 791 11.31 -9.37 37.31
N SER A 792 9.99 -9.29 37.17
CA SER A 792 9.32 -8.09 36.69
C SER A 792 9.74 -6.93 37.60
N ASN A 793 10.26 -5.84 37.04
CA ASN A 793 10.23 -4.57 37.76
C ASN A 793 9.93 -3.39 36.82
N PRO A 794 9.25 -2.37 37.35
CA PRO A 794 8.64 -1.26 36.65
C PRO A 794 9.64 -0.11 36.51
N CYS A 795 9.48 0.73 35.49
CA CYS A 795 10.14 2.04 35.50
C CYS A 795 9.19 3.08 36.09
N LYS A 796 9.37 3.31 37.40
CA LYS A 796 9.33 4.66 37.98
C LYS A 796 10.77 5.22 37.98
N GLU A 797 10.82 6.55 38.09
CA GLU A 797 11.94 7.45 38.37
C GLU A 797 12.66 8.02 37.14
N ALA A 798 12.57 9.32 36.87
CA ALA A 798 12.89 10.51 37.69
C ALA A 798 14.40 10.78 37.79
N ALA A 799 14.70 12.06 37.54
CA ALA A 799 16.00 12.65 37.31
C ALA A 799 16.97 12.60 38.51
N LEU A 800 18.27 12.54 38.18
CA LEU A 800 19.41 13.17 38.88
C LEU A 800 20.45 13.45 37.78
N SER A 801 20.57 14.66 37.24
CA SER A 801 21.34 15.84 37.71
C SER A 801 22.86 15.70 37.60
N GLN A 802 23.41 16.54 36.70
CA GLN A 802 24.69 17.26 36.74
C GLN A 802 25.96 16.59 37.31
N GLY A 803 27.00 16.50 36.47
CA GLY A 803 28.40 16.68 36.90
C GLY A 803 29.43 15.66 36.39
N MET A 804 30.18 16.06 35.33
CA MET A 804 31.54 15.63 34.93
C MET A 804 31.81 14.18 34.43
N PRO A 805 32.93 13.90 33.73
CA PRO A 805 33.76 14.74 32.84
C PRO A 805 33.85 14.17 31.41
N SER A 806 34.31 15.01 30.50
CA SER A 806 34.89 14.63 29.21
C SER A 806 36.08 13.69 29.42
N ASP A 807 35.94 12.41 29.09
CA ASP A 807 37.07 11.51 28.83
C ASP A 807 36.62 10.35 27.92
N PHE A 808 36.30 10.69 26.67
CA PHE A 808 36.50 9.73 25.58
C PHE A 808 37.96 9.86 25.14
N SER A 809 38.86 9.11 25.78
CA SER A 809 40.22 8.94 25.26
C SER A 809 40.14 8.05 24.00
N LEU A 810 40.05 8.69 22.84
CA LEU A 810 40.38 8.07 21.57
C LEU A 810 41.90 7.87 21.55
N GLN A 811 42.35 6.71 22.05
CA GLN A 811 43.73 6.27 21.85
C GLN A 811 43.84 5.77 20.40
N VAL A 812 44.23 6.67 19.51
CA VAL A 812 44.51 6.37 18.11
C VAL A 812 46.02 6.20 17.98
N ASP A 813 46.50 4.97 18.15
CA ASP A 813 47.87 4.61 17.80
C ASP A 813 47.92 4.35 16.28
N ILE A 814 48.24 5.39 15.50
CA ILE A 814 48.55 5.21 14.07
C ILE A 814 50.05 4.99 13.96
N GLY A 815 50.43 3.71 13.92
CA GLY A 815 51.75 3.29 13.48
C GLY A 815 52.02 3.74 12.03
N ASN A 816 53.24 4.25 11.80
CA ASN A 816 53.67 4.88 10.55
C ASN A 816 53.77 3.93 9.34
N GLU A 817 53.36 4.48 8.20
CA GLU A 817 53.83 4.34 6.81
C GLU A 817 53.82 2.98 6.06
N THR A 818 53.20 3.05 4.86
CA THR A 818 53.17 2.10 3.71
C THR A 818 52.04 1.06 3.60
N ALA A 819 50.92 1.21 4.31
CA ALA A 819 49.76 0.31 4.11
C ALA A 819 48.77 0.80 3.03
N LYS A 820 48.37 -0.10 2.12
CA LYS A 820 47.25 0.10 1.18
C LYS A 820 46.01 0.62 1.92
N ARG A 821 45.34 1.66 1.40
CA ARG A 821 44.03 2.09 1.92
C ARG A 821 42.99 0.98 1.72
N PRO A 822 42.34 0.48 2.79
CA PRO A 822 41.26 -0.50 2.65
C PRO A 822 40.08 0.11 1.88
N ARG A 823 39.43 -0.70 1.04
CA ARG A 823 38.29 -0.29 0.20
C ARG A 823 36.94 -0.61 0.84
N TYR A 824 36.91 -1.52 1.80
CA TYR A 824 35.70 -2.06 2.41
C TYR A 824 35.84 -2.14 3.94
N LEU A 825 34.72 -2.17 4.66
CA LEU A 825 34.69 -2.25 6.13
C LEU A 825 33.91 -3.51 6.56
N LEU A 826 34.49 -4.29 7.47
CA LEU A 826 33.82 -5.38 8.18
C LEU A 826 33.67 -4.97 9.65
N ALA A 827 32.42 -4.70 10.06
CA ALA A 827 32.07 -4.34 11.43
C ALA A 827 31.37 -5.52 12.14
N LEU A 828 31.82 -5.88 13.35
CA LEU A 828 31.30 -7.01 14.12
C LEU A 828 31.05 -6.60 15.57
N ALA A 829 29.86 -6.89 16.10
CA ALA A 829 29.59 -6.84 17.54
C ALA A 829 30.06 -8.14 18.19
N VAL A 830 30.98 -8.04 19.15
CA VAL A 830 31.73 -9.18 19.68
C VAL A 830 31.80 -9.15 21.20
N GLY A 831 31.84 -10.34 21.78
CA GLY A 831 32.29 -10.54 23.15
C GLY A 831 33.38 -11.61 23.18
N ILE A 832 34.15 -11.66 24.26
CA ILE A 832 35.36 -12.47 24.38
C ILE A 832 35.11 -13.97 24.19
N GLN A 833 33.91 -14.45 24.52
CA GLN A 833 33.50 -15.86 24.29
C GLN A 833 33.42 -16.24 22.81
N GLN A 834 33.37 -15.25 21.90
CA GLN A 834 33.22 -15.46 20.45
C GLN A 834 34.54 -15.30 19.69
N LYS A 835 35.66 -15.06 20.39
CA LYS A 835 36.95 -14.68 19.80
C LYS A 835 37.47 -15.66 18.73
N ASP A 836 37.31 -16.96 18.93
CA ASP A 836 37.77 -17.98 17.99
C ASP A 836 36.93 -18.04 16.71
N ILE A 837 35.63 -17.76 16.83
CA ILE A 837 34.72 -17.68 15.68
C ILE A 837 35.03 -16.44 14.87
N VAL A 838 35.23 -15.30 15.53
CA VAL A 838 35.58 -14.04 14.87
C VAL A 838 36.93 -14.16 14.16
N ASN A 839 37.93 -14.82 14.76
CA ASN A 839 39.20 -15.10 14.09
C ASN A 839 39.02 -15.93 12.80
N LYS A 840 38.15 -16.95 12.83
CA LYS A 840 37.80 -17.73 11.63
C LYS A 840 37.03 -16.94 10.57
N ILE A 841 36.29 -15.90 10.98
CA ILE A 841 35.59 -15.00 10.06
C ILE A 841 36.60 -14.06 9.42
N VAL A 842 37.41 -13.35 10.21
CA VAL A 842 38.37 -12.36 9.73
C VAL A 842 39.42 -12.99 8.81
N SER A 843 39.87 -14.21 9.08
CA SER A 843 40.84 -14.92 8.22
C SER A 843 40.35 -15.22 6.80
N LYS A 844 39.03 -15.09 6.52
CA LYS A 844 38.46 -15.22 5.18
C LYS A 844 38.53 -13.94 4.35
N PHE A 845 38.90 -12.81 4.96
CA PHE A 845 38.98 -11.51 4.30
C PHE A 845 40.44 -11.15 4.04
N ASN A 846 40.68 -10.47 2.92
CA ASN A 846 42.01 -9.99 2.55
C ASN A 846 42.24 -8.56 3.09
N GLU A 847 43.44 -8.02 2.87
CA GLU A 847 43.85 -6.70 3.38
C GLU A 847 43.11 -5.50 2.76
N ASP A 848 42.18 -5.72 1.84
CA ASP A 848 41.32 -4.65 1.30
C ASP A 848 40.18 -4.28 2.28
N PHE A 849 40.00 -5.03 3.38
CA PHE A 849 38.99 -4.77 4.41
C PHE A 849 39.62 -4.16 5.68
N ALA A 850 39.04 -3.05 6.14
CA ALA A 850 39.23 -2.59 7.52
C ALA A 850 38.34 -3.42 8.44
N ILE A 851 38.88 -3.86 9.57
CA ILE A 851 38.13 -4.62 10.58
C ILE A 851 37.77 -3.68 11.74
N MET A 852 36.52 -3.69 12.16
CA MET A 852 36.05 -2.92 13.32
C MET A 852 35.26 -3.84 14.26
N LEU A 853 35.64 -3.83 15.54
CA LEU A 853 35.04 -4.66 16.58
C LEU A 853 34.34 -3.78 17.62
N PHE A 854 33.04 -4.05 17.85
CA PHE A 854 32.22 -3.44 18.88
C PHE A 854 32.12 -4.38 20.08
N HIS A 855 32.88 -4.09 21.13
CA HIS A 855 33.00 -4.93 22.33
C HIS A 855 31.90 -4.58 23.33
N TYR A 856 30.78 -5.31 23.26
CA TYR A 856 29.66 -5.12 24.18
C TYR A 856 29.98 -5.60 25.61
N ASP A 857 31.04 -6.37 25.78
CA ASP A 857 31.56 -6.80 27.09
C ASP A 857 32.72 -5.93 27.60
N GLY A 858 33.13 -4.93 26.81
CA GLY A 858 34.21 -4.01 27.17
C GLY A 858 35.62 -4.61 27.16
N LYS A 859 35.81 -5.83 26.65
CA LYS A 859 37.07 -6.58 26.71
C LYS A 859 37.87 -6.50 25.41
N THR A 860 38.78 -5.53 25.29
CA THR A 860 39.56 -5.30 24.07
C THR A 860 40.95 -5.92 24.10
N SER A 861 41.67 -5.88 25.22
CA SER A 861 43.07 -6.31 25.31
C SER A 861 43.23 -7.82 25.16
N GLU A 862 42.22 -8.61 25.51
CA GLU A 862 42.26 -10.07 25.36
C GLU A 862 42.19 -10.54 23.89
N TRP A 863 42.02 -9.61 22.94
CA TRP A 863 42.07 -9.86 21.49
C TRP A 863 43.47 -9.69 20.90
N ASP A 864 44.42 -9.12 21.65
CA ASP A 864 45.79 -8.83 21.20
C ASP A 864 46.57 -10.09 20.79
N GLN A 865 46.11 -11.27 21.23
CA GLN A 865 46.63 -12.57 20.80
C GLN A 865 46.49 -12.84 19.28
N PHE A 866 45.66 -12.07 18.56
CA PHE A 866 45.52 -12.19 17.11
C PHE A 866 46.25 -11.04 16.40
N GLU A 867 47.19 -11.37 15.52
CA GLU A 867 48.00 -10.39 14.78
C GLU A 867 47.16 -9.39 13.97
N TRP A 868 46.03 -9.83 13.39
CA TRP A 868 45.12 -8.93 12.66
C TRP A 868 44.37 -7.97 13.58
N SER A 869 44.20 -8.30 14.87
CA SER A 869 43.50 -7.46 15.84
C SER A 869 44.25 -6.16 16.11
N GLN A 870 45.59 -6.19 16.02
CA GLN A 870 46.44 -5.00 16.13
C GLN A 870 46.17 -3.96 15.04
N ARG A 871 45.56 -4.38 13.91
CA ARG A 871 45.17 -3.52 12.80
C ARG A 871 43.66 -3.23 12.77
N ALA A 872 42.90 -3.79 13.72
CA ALA A 872 41.47 -3.60 13.80
C ALA A 872 41.13 -2.35 14.64
N ILE A 873 39.98 -1.73 14.36
CA ILE A 873 39.45 -0.63 15.15
C ILE A 873 38.62 -1.23 16.28
N HIS A 874 39.07 -1.06 17.52
CA HIS A 874 38.35 -1.53 18.70
C HIS A 874 37.49 -0.41 19.28
N THR A 875 36.21 -0.67 19.47
CA THR A 875 35.27 0.26 20.11
C THR A 875 34.60 -0.43 21.29
N THR A 876 34.57 0.24 22.43
CA THR A 876 33.99 -0.28 23.67
C THR A 876 32.82 0.60 24.10
N GLY A 877 31.73 -0.03 24.51
CA GLY A 877 30.56 0.66 25.05
C GLY A 877 29.90 -0.19 26.12
N LEU A 878 29.99 0.22 27.38
CA LEU A 878 29.34 -0.49 28.49
C LEU A 878 27.81 -0.38 28.34
N LYS A 879 27.12 -1.53 28.44
CA LYS A 879 25.64 -1.65 28.38
C LYS A 879 24.98 -1.36 27.03
N GLN A 880 25.70 -1.46 25.91
CA GLN A 880 25.04 -1.50 24.61
C GLN A 880 24.44 -2.90 24.36
N THR A 881 23.13 -2.96 24.09
CA THR A 881 22.48 -4.18 23.59
C THR A 881 22.94 -4.47 22.17
N LYS A 882 23.25 -5.74 21.91
CA LYS A 882 23.76 -6.30 20.65
C LYS A 882 23.08 -5.78 19.39
#